data_AF-A0A941WDL1-F1
#
_entry.id   AF-A0A941WDL1-F1
#
_cell.length_a   1.000
_cell.length_b   1.000
_cell.length_c   1.000
_cell.angle_alpha   90.00
_cell.angle_beta   90.00
_cell.angle_gamma   90.00
#
_symmetry.space_group_name_H-M   'P 1'
#
loop_
_entity.id
_entity.type
_entity.pdbx_description
1 polymer ?
#
loop_
_entity_poly.entity_id
_entity_poly.type
_entity_poly.pdbx_seq_one_letter_code
_entity_poly.pdbx_strand_id
1 'polypeptide(L)'
;LKEPTVLPTRIPNLLVNGGSGIAVGMATNMPTHNLSEVLDGCIAYIDARGDIDVEGLMQYIKAPDFPTGATIYGYAGVKEAFETGRGRIILRGKAEIEVENNHEKIIITEIPYLVNKAELIKYIADLVNDKRIEGISNVNDESDRNGMRIVVDVKRDANSGVVLNKLYKLTALQSSFSVNNIALVNGRPRQLNLKDMIKAFIEHRHEVVIRRTRFELKKAEERAHILEGLIIASDNIDEVIAIIKSSKSPNEAIERLMERFSLSDVQARAIVEMRLRQLTGLEQDKLRAEYEEIEKLIARLKEILENEDVRMDVIKGELQEVKDKFGDERKTDIVYASEELNPEDFYADDEMIITISHMGYIKRTPLSEFRAQGRGGVGAKGSVTRDEDFVEYIYPASMHATLLIFTAKGKCYWLKVYEIPEGAKNAKGRAIQNLLNIEADDKVNAFIRVKKLTTDTEFINSHYLLFCTKKGVIKKTLLEAYSRPRQNGVNAITLREDDGLIEVCMTNGDNEVLIANRNGRAIRFHESAVRVMGRTASGVRGMTLDNDPSDEVVGMVCIKNKETDTVLVVSEQGYGKRSNVEDYRMTNRGGKGVKTINITDKTGKLVAIKNVTEENDIMIINKSGIAIRMKVTDLNVIGRATQGVRLINLGKRNDEIASVCKVLSEPDEQVDEESAELDAQNENNEELTGFDGSEDIANDTEETTNE
;
A
#
# COMPACT_ATOMS: atom_id res chain seq x y z
N LEU A 1 -43.73 29.92 -29.49
CA LEU A 1 -43.41 29.81 -28.05
C LEU A 1 -42.05 30.45 -27.81
N LYS A 2 -41.86 31.21 -26.73
CA LYS A 2 -40.55 31.73 -26.31
C LYS A 2 -40.15 30.96 -25.05
N GLU A 3 -38.93 30.47 -24.98
CA GLU A 3 -38.38 29.74 -23.83
C GLU A 3 -37.16 30.48 -23.24
N PRO A 4 -36.91 30.37 -21.93
CA PRO A 4 -35.74 30.99 -21.30
C PRO A 4 -34.46 30.25 -21.67
N THR A 5 -33.41 30.99 -22.03
CA THR A 5 -32.08 30.41 -22.32
C THR A 5 -31.34 29.97 -21.06
N VAL A 6 -31.60 30.63 -19.93
CA VAL A 6 -31.04 30.33 -18.60
C VAL A 6 -32.10 30.54 -17.53
N LEU A 7 -32.00 29.80 -16.41
CA LEU A 7 -32.91 29.93 -15.28
C LEU A 7 -32.33 30.86 -14.19
N PRO A 8 -33.17 31.66 -13.51
CA PRO A 8 -32.74 32.56 -12.43
C PRO A 8 -32.50 31.81 -11.11
N THR A 9 -31.69 30.74 -11.15
CA THR A 9 -31.40 29.89 -9.99
C THR A 9 -30.71 30.66 -8.86
N ARG A 10 -31.05 30.33 -7.61
CA ARG A 10 -30.36 30.78 -6.38
C ARG A 10 -29.34 29.76 -5.87
N ILE A 11 -29.32 28.56 -6.45
CA ILE A 11 -28.43 27.45 -6.06
C ILE A 11 -27.41 27.22 -7.18
N PRO A 12 -26.11 27.08 -6.86
CA PRO A 12 -25.06 26.71 -7.81
C PRO A 12 -25.18 25.23 -8.23
N ASN A 13 -26.25 24.91 -8.96
CA ASN A 13 -26.68 23.55 -9.26
C ASN A 13 -25.60 22.70 -9.96
N LEU A 14 -24.76 23.33 -10.78
CA LEU A 14 -23.67 22.64 -11.49
C LEU A 14 -22.62 22.06 -10.52
N LEU A 15 -22.34 22.76 -9.42
CA LEU A 15 -21.41 22.26 -8.39
C LEU A 15 -22.11 21.24 -7.47
N VAL A 16 -23.33 21.55 -7.05
CA VAL A 16 -24.07 20.72 -6.08
C VAL A 16 -24.43 19.35 -6.67
N ASN A 17 -25.07 19.33 -7.84
CA ASN A 17 -25.53 18.10 -8.47
C ASN A 17 -24.55 17.52 -9.50
N GLY A 18 -23.49 18.26 -9.84
CA GLY A 18 -22.55 17.84 -10.87
C GLY A 18 -23.19 17.80 -12.26
N GLY A 19 -22.58 17.03 -13.15
CA GLY A 19 -23.04 16.88 -14.52
C GLY A 19 -22.16 15.91 -15.31
N SER A 20 -22.79 15.05 -16.10
CA SER A 20 -22.10 14.11 -16.98
C SER A 20 -22.61 14.26 -18.40
N GLY A 21 -21.71 14.24 -19.39
CA GLY A 21 -22.11 14.34 -20.80
C GLY A 21 -20.97 14.05 -21.75
N ILE A 22 -21.30 13.50 -22.91
CA ILE A 22 -20.36 13.21 -24.00
C ILE A 22 -20.78 14.03 -25.21
N ALA A 23 -19.87 14.87 -25.71
CA ALA A 23 -20.03 15.67 -26.91
C ALA A 23 -19.05 15.20 -28.00
N VAL A 24 -19.08 15.85 -29.18
CA VAL A 24 -18.14 15.52 -30.27
C VAL A 24 -16.74 15.98 -29.89
N GLY A 25 -15.86 15.03 -29.56
CA GLY A 25 -14.46 15.28 -29.20
C GLY A 25 -14.23 15.79 -27.77
N MET A 26 -15.26 15.84 -26.92
CA MET A 26 -15.16 16.29 -25.54
C MET A 26 -16.08 15.46 -24.63
N ALA A 27 -15.72 15.32 -23.35
CA ALA A 27 -16.56 14.73 -22.34
C ALA A 27 -16.52 15.59 -21.08
N THR A 28 -17.59 15.61 -20.31
CA THR A 28 -17.66 16.28 -19.01
C THR A 28 -18.13 15.28 -17.97
N ASN A 29 -17.51 15.31 -16.80
CA ASN A 29 -17.88 14.50 -15.66
C ASN A 29 -17.54 15.25 -14.37
N MET A 30 -18.54 15.90 -13.80
CA MET A 30 -18.41 16.74 -12.61
C MET A 30 -19.03 16.00 -11.41
N PRO A 31 -18.32 15.89 -10.28
CA PRO A 31 -18.84 15.25 -9.10
C PRO A 31 -19.85 16.14 -8.36
N THR A 32 -20.62 15.54 -7.47
CA THR A 32 -21.56 16.23 -6.57
C THR A 32 -20.82 16.85 -5.38
N HIS A 33 -21.39 17.90 -4.80
CA HIS A 33 -20.83 18.59 -3.64
C HIS A 33 -21.92 18.93 -2.63
N ASN A 34 -21.52 19.07 -1.37
CA ASN A 34 -22.43 19.46 -0.30
C ASN A 34 -22.94 20.89 -0.51
N LEU A 35 -24.25 21.11 -0.37
CA LEU A 35 -24.86 22.42 -0.63
C LEU A 35 -24.34 23.48 0.34
N SER A 36 -24.26 23.16 1.63
CA SER A 36 -23.82 24.07 2.69
C SER A 36 -22.39 24.54 2.44
N GLU A 37 -21.48 23.60 2.12
CA GLU A 37 -20.07 23.91 1.83
C GLU A 37 -19.92 24.78 0.58
N VAL A 38 -20.65 24.48 -0.50
CA VAL A 38 -20.58 25.28 -1.74
C VAL A 38 -21.09 26.71 -1.50
N LEU A 39 -22.18 26.86 -0.75
CA LEU A 39 -22.71 28.18 -0.40
C LEU A 39 -21.74 28.97 0.47
N ASP A 40 -21.08 28.32 1.43
CA ASP A 40 -20.02 28.95 2.24
C ASP A 40 -18.83 29.40 1.38
N GLY A 41 -18.41 28.58 0.41
CA GLY A 41 -17.38 28.96 -0.55
C GLY A 41 -17.80 30.15 -1.44
N CYS A 42 -19.07 30.20 -1.87
CA CYS A 42 -19.62 31.35 -2.60
C CYS A 42 -19.61 32.63 -1.75
N ILE A 43 -20.00 32.54 -0.47
CA ILE A 43 -20.00 33.67 0.46
C ILE A 43 -18.57 34.16 0.71
N ALA A 44 -17.63 33.25 0.95
CA ALA A 44 -16.22 33.59 1.12
C ALA A 44 -15.63 34.27 -0.14
N TYR A 45 -16.03 33.82 -1.34
CA TYR A 45 -15.63 34.47 -2.59
C TYR A 45 -16.15 35.91 -2.70
N ILE A 46 -17.39 36.16 -2.27
CA ILE A 46 -17.98 37.51 -2.22
C ILE A 46 -17.22 38.38 -1.21
N ASP A 47 -16.98 37.88 0.01
CA ASP A 47 -16.32 38.63 1.09
C ASP A 47 -14.88 39.01 0.73
N ALA A 48 -14.17 38.12 0.04
CA ALA A 48 -12.81 38.37 -0.46
C ALA A 48 -12.77 39.19 -1.76
N ARG A 49 -13.92 39.70 -2.25
CA ARG A 49 -14.04 40.43 -3.53
C ARG A 49 -13.39 39.69 -4.71
N GLY A 50 -13.49 38.36 -4.70
CA GLY A 50 -12.92 37.47 -5.72
C GLY A 50 -11.41 37.23 -5.65
N ASP A 51 -10.70 37.77 -4.65
CA ASP A 51 -9.25 37.58 -4.51
C ASP A 51 -8.86 36.26 -3.84
N ILE A 52 -9.83 35.52 -3.28
CA ILE A 52 -9.59 34.20 -2.71
C ILE A 52 -9.10 33.22 -3.80
N ASP A 53 -8.03 32.48 -3.50
CA ASP A 53 -7.49 31.45 -4.39
C ASP A 53 -8.21 30.10 -4.19
N VAL A 54 -7.83 29.11 -4.98
CA VAL A 54 -8.44 27.77 -4.89
C VAL A 54 -8.14 27.13 -3.52
N GLU A 55 -6.94 27.32 -2.99
CA GLU A 55 -6.55 26.77 -1.68
C GLU A 55 -7.36 27.37 -0.53
N GLY A 56 -7.63 28.68 -0.55
CA GLY A 56 -8.55 29.32 0.38
C GLY A 56 -9.99 28.82 0.25
N LEU A 57 -10.47 28.61 -0.99
CA LEU A 57 -11.81 28.05 -1.23
C LEU A 57 -11.94 26.60 -0.71
N MET A 58 -10.86 25.82 -0.75
CA MET A 58 -10.83 24.44 -0.25
C MET A 58 -11.02 24.32 1.27
N GLN A 59 -10.81 25.40 2.02
CA GLN A 59 -11.11 25.44 3.45
C GLN A 59 -12.62 25.39 3.71
N TYR A 60 -13.43 25.89 2.77
CA TYR A 60 -14.89 25.88 2.83
C TYR A 60 -15.47 24.67 2.09
N ILE A 61 -14.98 24.40 0.88
CA ILE A 61 -15.39 23.25 0.05
C ILE A 61 -14.33 22.16 0.15
N LYS A 62 -14.54 21.23 1.08
CA LYS A 62 -13.48 20.30 1.51
C LYS A 62 -13.12 19.29 0.43
N ALA A 63 -14.13 18.66 -0.16
CA ALA A 63 -14.04 17.67 -1.22
C ALA A 63 -15.42 17.48 -1.87
N PRO A 64 -15.56 16.69 -2.94
CA PRO A 64 -16.86 16.19 -3.36
C PRO A 64 -17.62 15.48 -2.24
N ASP A 65 -18.95 15.51 -2.35
CA ASP A 65 -19.86 14.84 -1.43
C ASP A 65 -20.86 14.03 -2.26
N PHE A 66 -20.79 12.71 -2.14
CA PHE A 66 -21.54 11.80 -2.98
C PHE A 66 -22.82 11.36 -2.26
N PRO A 67 -23.94 11.21 -2.99
CA PRO A 67 -25.22 10.85 -2.38
C PRO A 67 -25.22 9.45 -1.74
N THR A 68 -24.30 8.57 -2.17
CA THR A 68 -24.13 7.22 -1.63
C THR A 68 -23.21 7.17 -0.39
N GLY A 69 -22.65 8.30 0.04
CA GLY A 69 -21.64 8.36 1.10
C GLY A 69 -20.28 7.90 0.58
N ALA A 70 -19.82 6.75 1.05
CA ALA A 70 -18.50 6.17 0.86
C ALA A 70 -17.37 7.02 1.48
N THR A 71 -16.14 6.55 1.29
CA THR A 71 -14.94 7.23 1.77
C THR A 71 -14.07 7.64 0.59
N ILE A 72 -13.75 8.92 0.49
CA ILE A 72 -12.70 9.42 -0.40
C ILE A 72 -11.36 9.04 0.20
N TYR A 73 -10.57 8.28 -0.55
CA TYR A 73 -9.28 7.76 -0.10
C TYR A 73 -8.14 8.48 -0.82
N GLY A 74 -7.40 9.32 -0.10
CA GLY A 74 -6.33 10.15 -0.64
C GLY A 74 -6.83 11.48 -1.20
N TYR A 75 -6.14 12.57 -0.82
CA TYR A 75 -6.58 13.94 -1.11
C TYR A 75 -5.98 14.55 -2.40
N ALA A 76 -4.92 13.96 -2.93
CA ALA A 76 -4.20 14.52 -4.09
C ALA A 76 -5.09 14.71 -5.32
N GLY A 77 -5.93 13.71 -5.63
CA GLY A 77 -6.84 13.78 -6.78
C GLY A 77 -7.98 14.80 -6.61
N VAL A 78 -8.38 15.10 -5.37
CA VAL A 78 -9.35 16.16 -5.06
C VAL A 78 -8.72 17.52 -5.31
N LYS A 79 -7.49 17.73 -4.80
CA LYS A 79 -6.74 18.97 -5.01
C LYS A 79 -6.51 19.26 -6.49
N GLU A 80 -6.05 18.26 -7.25
CA GLU A 80 -5.84 18.39 -8.70
C GLU A 80 -7.15 18.77 -9.43
N ALA A 81 -8.27 18.13 -9.07
CA ALA A 81 -9.58 18.41 -9.63
C ALA A 81 -10.05 19.84 -9.37
N PHE A 82 -9.80 20.37 -8.18
CA PHE A 82 -10.19 21.73 -7.83
C PHE A 82 -9.30 22.80 -8.46
N GLU A 83 -8.00 22.55 -8.58
CA GLU A 83 -7.05 23.51 -9.16
C GLU A 83 -7.12 23.57 -10.69
N THR A 84 -7.27 22.41 -11.34
CA THR A 84 -7.16 22.30 -12.80
C THR A 84 -8.50 22.02 -13.49
N GLY A 85 -9.50 21.55 -12.76
CA GLY A 85 -10.74 21.01 -13.34
C GLY A 85 -10.61 19.56 -13.84
N ARG A 86 -9.48 18.89 -13.63
CA ARG A 86 -9.27 17.46 -13.91
C ARG A 86 -8.61 16.78 -12.73
N GLY A 87 -9.01 15.56 -12.45
CA GLY A 87 -8.39 14.78 -11.39
C GLY A 87 -9.02 13.41 -11.27
N ARG A 88 -8.39 12.54 -10.50
CA ARG A 88 -8.89 11.18 -10.25
C ARG A 88 -9.10 10.97 -8.76
N ILE A 89 -10.35 10.84 -8.35
CA ILE A 89 -10.74 10.66 -6.96
C ILE A 89 -10.99 9.18 -6.70
N ILE A 90 -10.33 8.60 -5.71
CA ILE A 90 -10.55 7.20 -5.32
C ILE A 90 -11.69 7.16 -4.31
N LEU A 91 -12.70 6.34 -4.58
CA LEU A 91 -13.84 6.10 -3.70
C LEU A 91 -13.81 4.66 -3.20
N ARG A 92 -13.91 4.49 -1.88
CA ARG A 92 -13.94 3.20 -1.22
C ARG A 92 -15.27 3.05 -0.47
N GLY A 93 -15.97 1.95 -0.70
CA GLY A 93 -17.18 1.62 0.06
C GLY A 93 -16.88 1.36 1.54
N LYS A 94 -17.82 1.70 2.43
CA LYS A 94 -17.68 1.43 3.85
C LYS A 94 -17.99 -0.02 4.14
N ALA A 95 -17.06 -0.67 4.82
CA ALA A 95 -17.23 -2.03 5.29
C ALA A 95 -16.71 -2.17 6.72
N GLU A 96 -17.40 -2.98 7.51
CA GLU A 96 -17.04 -3.33 8.88
C GLU A 96 -16.95 -4.84 9.02
N ILE A 97 -16.12 -5.32 9.94
CA ILE A 97 -15.98 -6.75 10.25
C ILE A 97 -16.73 -7.01 11.55
N GLU A 98 -17.80 -7.80 11.48
CA GLU A 98 -18.54 -8.27 12.65
C GLU A 98 -18.14 -9.72 12.97
N VAL A 99 -18.04 -10.04 14.27
CA VAL A 99 -17.75 -11.40 14.74
C VAL A 99 -19.02 -11.98 15.35
N GLU A 100 -19.52 -13.07 14.77
CA GLU A 100 -20.75 -13.73 15.23
C GLU A 100 -20.52 -15.24 15.35
N ASN A 101 -20.79 -15.83 16.53
CA ASN A 101 -20.65 -17.28 16.78
C ASN A 101 -19.31 -17.89 16.33
N ASN A 102 -18.21 -17.17 16.58
CA ASN A 102 -16.85 -17.59 16.20
C ASN A 102 -16.60 -17.65 14.68
N HIS A 103 -17.40 -16.93 13.89
CA HIS A 103 -17.20 -16.69 12.46
C HIS A 103 -17.15 -15.18 12.19
N GLU A 104 -16.24 -14.77 11.32
CA GLU A 104 -16.10 -13.37 10.90
C GLU A 104 -16.95 -13.11 9.65
N LYS A 105 -17.64 -11.97 9.62
CA LYS A 105 -18.43 -11.50 8.49
C LYS A 105 -17.99 -10.11 8.09
N ILE A 106 -17.87 -9.87 6.79
CA ILE A 106 -17.61 -8.54 6.25
C ILE A 106 -18.95 -7.95 5.82
N ILE A 107 -19.27 -6.78 6.35
CA ILE A 107 -20.54 -6.11 6.10
C ILE A 107 -20.27 -4.82 5.38
N ILE A 108 -20.81 -4.68 4.18
CA ILE A 108 -20.71 -3.48 3.37
C ILE A 108 -22.00 -2.68 3.56
N THR A 109 -21.86 -1.48 4.11
CA THR A 109 -22.97 -0.55 4.41
C THR A 109 -23.12 0.54 3.35
N GLU A 110 -22.04 0.91 2.66
CA GLU A 110 -22.03 1.94 1.62
C GLU A 110 -21.18 1.49 0.42
N ILE A 111 -21.61 1.81 -0.79
CA ILE A 111 -20.89 1.51 -2.05
C ILE A 111 -20.50 2.79 -2.77
N PRO A 112 -19.43 2.77 -3.59
CA PRO A 112 -19.03 3.94 -4.35
C PRO A 112 -20.12 4.46 -5.30
N TYR A 113 -20.04 5.75 -5.62
CA TYR A 113 -21.00 6.42 -6.50
C TYR A 113 -21.06 5.75 -7.90
N LEU A 114 -22.28 5.62 -8.45
CA LEU A 114 -22.60 4.96 -9.73
C LEU A 114 -22.32 3.44 -9.79
N VAL A 115 -21.98 2.80 -8.66
CA VAL A 115 -21.84 1.33 -8.61
C VAL A 115 -23.19 0.67 -8.39
N ASN A 116 -23.51 -0.33 -9.21
CA ASN A 116 -24.72 -1.12 -9.04
C ASN A 116 -24.49 -2.24 -8.01
N LYS A 117 -25.33 -2.30 -6.98
CA LYS A 117 -25.26 -3.31 -5.92
C LYS A 117 -25.34 -4.75 -6.45
N ALA A 118 -26.31 -5.05 -7.32
CA ALA A 118 -26.54 -6.40 -7.81
C ALA A 118 -25.38 -6.88 -8.70
N GLU A 119 -24.81 -5.98 -9.51
CA GLU A 119 -23.62 -6.28 -10.32
C GLU A 119 -22.39 -6.50 -9.45
N LEU A 120 -22.21 -5.72 -8.38
CA LEU A 120 -21.11 -5.91 -7.43
C LEU A 120 -21.18 -7.30 -6.79
N ILE A 121 -22.36 -7.69 -6.27
CA ILE A 121 -22.57 -9.00 -5.63
C ILE A 121 -22.30 -10.13 -6.62
N LYS A 122 -22.86 -10.03 -7.84
CA LYS A 122 -22.64 -11.02 -8.89
C LYS A 122 -21.15 -11.16 -9.22
N TYR A 123 -20.45 -10.04 -9.36
CA TYR A 123 -19.02 -10.05 -9.68
C TYR A 123 -18.17 -10.64 -8.55
N ILE A 124 -18.53 -10.40 -7.28
CA ILE A 124 -17.87 -11.08 -6.15
C ILE A 124 -18.08 -12.60 -6.25
N ALA A 125 -19.30 -13.05 -6.54
CA ALA A 125 -19.59 -14.48 -6.70
C ALA A 125 -18.78 -15.11 -7.85
N ASP A 126 -18.67 -14.42 -8.99
CA ASP A 126 -17.85 -14.86 -10.13
C ASP A 126 -16.36 -14.99 -9.72
N LEU A 127 -15.80 -14.03 -8.98
CA LEU A 127 -14.41 -14.09 -8.51
C LEU A 127 -14.13 -15.24 -7.52
N VAL A 128 -15.14 -15.63 -6.73
CA VAL A 128 -15.05 -16.78 -5.82
C VAL A 128 -15.09 -18.09 -6.62
N ASN A 129 -16.00 -18.20 -7.60
CA ASN A 129 -16.11 -19.38 -8.47
C ASN A 129 -14.83 -19.60 -9.31
N ASP A 130 -14.24 -18.52 -9.82
CA ASP A 130 -12.99 -18.54 -10.58
C ASP A 130 -11.75 -18.78 -9.72
N LYS A 131 -11.90 -18.98 -8.39
CA LYS A 131 -10.83 -19.12 -7.39
C LYS A 131 -9.83 -17.96 -7.40
N ARG A 132 -10.26 -16.77 -7.84
CA ARG A 132 -9.44 -15.54 -7.79
C ARG A 132 -9.44 -14.92 -6.40
N ILE A 133 -10.55 -15.08 -5.67
CA ILE A 133 -10.66 -14.74 -4.25
C ILE A 133 -11.00 -16.01 -3.48
N GLU A 134 -10.06 -16.47 -2.66
CA GLU A 134 -10.27 -17.54 -1.70
C GLU A 134 -10.63 -16.97 -0.32
N GLY A 135 -11.37 -17.74 0.48
CA GLY A 135 -11.75 -17.36 1.84
C GLY A 135 -13.17 -16.81 2.00
N ILE A 136 -13.95 -16.68 0.94
CA ILE A 136 -15.39 -16.34 1.01
C ILE A 136 -16.20 -17.63 0.92
N SER A 137 -17.15 -17.82 1.85
CA SER A 137 -18.10 -18.94 1.81
C SER A 137 -19.38 -18.58 1.08
N ASN A 138 -19.90 -17.37 1.30
CA ASN A 138 -21.16 -16.92 0.70
C ASN A 138 -21.23 -15.38 0.64
N VAL A 139 -22.08 -14.85 -0.25
CA VAL A 139 -22.37 -13.42 -0.36
C VAL A 139 -23.88 -13.23 -0.49
N ASN A 140 -24.47 -12.48 0.44
CA ASN A 140 -25.90 -12.23 0.49
C ASN A 140 -26.21 -10.72 0.54
N ASP A 141 -27.38 -10.35 0.00
CA ASP A 141 -27.97 -9.02 0.14
C ASP A 141 -29.03 -9.04 1.25
N GLU A 142 -28.73 -8.39 2.37
CA GLU A 142 -29.64 -8.22 3.51
C GLU A 142 -30.17 -6.79 3.60
N SER A 143 -30.15 -6.04 2.49
CA SER A 143 -30.63 -4.67 2.47
C SER A 143 -32.15 -4.61 2.71
N ASP A 144 -32.58 -3.68 3.56
CA ASP A 144 -33.98 -3.45 3.88
C ASP A 144 -34.44 -2.03 3.48
N ARG A 145 -35.59 -1.58 3.98
CA ARG A 145 -36.05 -0.19 3.75
C ARG A 145 -35.29 0.86 4.56
N ASN A 146 -34.56 0.46 5.60
CA ASN A 146 -33.87 1.34 6.53
C ASN A 146 -32.39 1.52 6.19
N GLY A 147 -31.80 0.64 5.38
CA GLY A 147 -30.41 0.76 4.95
C GLY A 147 -29.95 -0.35 4.01
N MET A 148 -28.82 -0.10 3.36
CA MET A 148 -28.13 -1.11 2.56
C MET A 148 -27.24 -1.96 3.46
N ARG A 149 -27.29 -3.29 3.30
CA ARG A 149 -26.45 -4.23 4.03
C ARG A 149 -26.11 -5.41 3.12
N ILE A 150 -24.86 -5.50 2.67
CA ILE A 150 -24.36 -6.65 1.93
C ILE A 150 -23.47 -7.45 2.88
N VAL A 151 -23.76 -8.73 3.05
CA VAL A 151 -23.04 -9.61 3.98
C VAL A 151 -22.18 -10.58 3.17
N VAL A 152 -20.88 -10.58 3.46
CA VAL A 152 -19.91 -11.53 2.91
C VAL A 152 -19.44 -12.43 4.04
N ASP A 153 -19.86 -13.70 3.99
CA ASP A 153 -19.46 -14.71 4.95
C ASP A 153 -18.02 -15.18 4.64
N VAL A 154 -17.14 -15.10 5.65
CA VAL A 154 -15.74 -15.51 5.53
C VAL A 154 -15.58 -16.95 6.07
N LYS A 155 -14.75 -17.76 5.41
CA LYS A 155 -14.44 -19.13 5.86
C LYS A 155 -13.62 -19.11 7.16
N ARG A 156 -13.77 -20.14 7.99
CA ARG A 156 -13.10 -20.25 9.32
C ARG A 156 -11.57 -20.15 9.28
N ASP A 157 -10.96 -20.55 8.16
CA ASP A 157 -9.52 -20.59 7.94
C ASP A 157 -8.99 -19.34 7.21
N ALA A 158 -9.87 -18.38 6.87
CA ALA A 158 -9.52 -17.18 6.14
C ALA A 158 -9.57 -15.93 7.02
N ASN A 159 -8.60 -15.03 6.84
CA ASN A 159 -8.57 -13.75 7.54
C ASN A 159 -9.47 -12.71 6.84
N SER A 160 -10.47 -12.18 7.55
CA SER A 160 -11.44 -11.22 7.02
C SER A 160 -10.81 -9.92 6.51
N GLY A 161 -9.76 -9.40 7.15
CA GLY A 161 -9.04 -8.21 6.70
C GLY A 161 -8.38 -8.41 5.34
N VAL A 162 -7.78 -9.59 5.11
CA VAL A 162 -7.16 -9.95 3.83
C VAL A 162 -8.19 -10.08 2.72
N VAL A 163 -9.33 -10.72 3.02
CA VAL A 163 -10.44 -10.86 2.08
C VAL A 163 -11.04 -9.49 1.72
N LEU A 164 -11.25 -8.62 2.70
CA LEU A 164 -11.74 -7.26 2.48
C LEU A 164 -10.79 -6.44 1.59
N ASN A 165 -9.49 -6.52 1.84
CA ASN A 165 -8.50 -5.86 0.99
C ASN A 165 -8.48 -6.40 -0.46
N LYS A 166 -8.66 -7.73 -0.63
CA LYS A 166 -8.84 -8.32 -1.98
C LYS A 166 -10.12 -7.82 -2.65
N LEU A 167 -11.22 -7.70 -1.90
CA LEU A 167 -12.47 -7.14 -2.42
C LEU A 167 -12.28 -5.71 -2.91
N TYR A 168 -11.61 -4.84 -2.13
CA TYR A 168 -11.30 -3.48 -2.57
C TYR A 168 -10.46 -3.47 -3.85
N LYS A 169 -9.45 -4.34 -3.99
CA LYS A 169 -8.55 -4.32 -5.14
C LYS A 169 -9.18 -4.88 -6.42
N LEU A 170 -10.01 -5.91 -6.29
CA LEU A 170 -10.49 -6.69 -7.42
C LEU A 170 -11.90 -6.31 -7.86
N THR A 171 -12.68 -5.65 -7.02
CA THR A 171 -14.10 -5.35 -7.28
C THR A 171 -14.36 -3.85 -7.33
N ALA A 172 -15.55 -3.46 -7.79
CA ALA A 172 -15.99 -2.07 -7.77
C ALA A 172 -16.28 -1.51 -6.36
N LEU A 173 -16.04 -2.28 -5.28
CA LEU A 173 -16.11 -1.80 -3.91
C LEU A 173 -15.07 -0.69 -3.64
N GLN A 174 -13.95 -0.69 -4.36
CA GLN A 174 -13.12 0.49 -4.52
C GLN A 174 -13.07 0.87 -6.00
N SER A 175 -13.53 2.07 -6.32
CA SER A 175 -13.55 2.58 -7.69
C SER A 175 -12.85 3.93 -7.76
N SER A 176 -12.71 4.48 -8.97
CA SER A 176 -12.21 5.84 -9.15
C SER A 176 -13.18 6.67 -9.97
N PHE A 177 -13.49 7.86 -9.48
CA PHE A 177 -14.25 8.88 -10.18
C PHE A 177 -13.29 9.82 -10.92
N SER A 178 -13.36 9.83 -12.25
CA SER A 178 -12.54 10.69 -13.09
C SER A 178 -13.24 12.03 -13.30
N VAL A 179 -12.73 13.08 -12.65
CA VAL A 179 -13.25 14.44 -12.76
C VAL A 179 -12.76 15.08 -14.06
N ASN A 180 -13.68 15.68 -14.80
CA ASN A 180 -13.39 16.51 -15.96
C ASN A 180 -14.44 17.61 -16.10
N ASN A 181 -14.12 18.80 -15.57
CA ASN A 181 -15.03 19.92 -15.45
C ASN A 181 -15.04 20.76 -16.72
N ILE A 182 -15.81 20.35 -17.72
CA ILE A 182 -16.02 21.12 -18.95
C ILE A 182 -17.45 21.64 -18.99
N ALA A 183 -17.61 22.96 -19.13
CA ALA A 183 -18.91 23.63 -19.29
C ALA A 183 -18.87 24.69 -20.39
N LEU A 184 -20.04 25.11 -20.87
CA LEU A 184 -20.17 26.21 -21.81
C LEU A 184 -20.20 27.54 -21.03
N VAL A 185 -19.19 28.38 -21.24
CA VAL A 185 -19.19 29.76 -20.75
C VAL A 185 -19.33 30.68 -21.95
N ASN A 186 -20.42 31.46 -22.00
CA ASN A 186 -20.76 32.32 -23.14
C ASN A 186 -20.79 31.55 -24.48
N GLY A 187 -21.33 30.33 -24.46
CA GLY A 187 -21.46 29.48 -25.65
C GLY A 187 -20.19 28.76 -26.10
N ARG A 188 -19.07 28.88 -25.36
CA ARG A 188 -17.80 28.20 -25.69
C ARG A 188 -17.43 27.16 -24.62
N PRO A 189 -17.02 25.94 -25.00
CA PRO A 189 -16.56 24.93 -24.05
C PRO A 189 -15.25 25.38 -23.41
N ARG A 190 -15.22 25.41 -22.08
CA ARG A 190 -14.04 25.74 -21.28
C ARG A 190 -13.89 24.71 -20.17
N GLN A 191 -12.65 24.35 -19.88
CA GLN A 191 -12.30 23.63 -18.68
C GLN A 191 -12.26 24.64 -17.52
N LEU A 192 -12.94 24.32 -16.43
CA LEU A 192 -13.12 25.23 -15.30
C LEU A 192 -12.58 24.60 -14.02
N ASN A 193 -11.81 25.39 -13.27
CA ASN A 193 -11.43 25.05 -11.91
C ASN A 193 -12.54 25.46 -10.92
N LEU A 194 -12.34 25.19 -9.62
CA LEU A 194 -13.35 25.51 -8.60
C LEU A 194 -13.70 27.01 -8.55
N LYS A 195 -12.68 27.87 -8.60
CA LYS A 195 -12.84 29.32 -8.57
C LYS A 195 -13.61 29.84 -9.78
N ASP A 196 -13.30 29.34 -10.97
CA ASP A 196 -13.96 29.73 -12.22
C ASP A 196 -15.46 29.37 -12.21
N MET A 197 -15.81 28.19 -11.68
CA MET A 197 -17.21 27.78 -11.55
C MET A 197 -18.00 28.68 -10.59
N ILE A 198 -17.42 29.00 -9.42
CA ILE A 198 -18.03 29.92 -8.44
C ILE A 198 -18.18 31.31 -9.05
N LYS A 199 -17.12 31.83 -9.68
CA LYS A 199 -17.14 33.14 -10.35
C LYS A 199 -18.27 33.23 -11.37
N ALA A 200 -18.41 32.25 -12.26
CA ALA A 200 -19.46 32.24 -13.28
C ALA A 200 -20.87 32.23 -12.66
N PHE A 201 -21.05 31.52 -11.54
CA PHE A 201 -22.32 31.52 -10.82
C PHE A 201 -22.63 32.88 -10.18
N ILE A 202 -21.66 33.50 -9.52
CA ILE A 202 -21.82 34.83 -8.91
C ILE A 202 -22.11 35.91 -9.95
N GLU A 203 -21.41 35.89 -11.10
CA GLU A 203 -21.69 36.81 -12.22
C GLU A 203 -23.13 36.66 -12.73
N HIS A 204 -23.61 35.42 -12.89
CA HIS A 204 -25.00 35.16 -13.27
C HIS A 204 -26.00 35.66 -12.22
N ARG A 205 -25.75 35.41 -10.93
CA ARG A 205 -26.59 35.93 -9.83
C ARG A 205 -26.65 37.45 -9.83
N HIS A 206 -25.50 38.09 -10.02
CA HIS A 206 -25.39 39.53 -10.09
C HIS A 206 -26.25 40.11 -11.22
N GLU A 207 -26.20 39.52 -12.42
CA GLU A 207 -27.05 39.94 -13.54
C GLU A 207 -28.55 39.73 -13.25
N VAL A 208 -28.92 38.57 -12.69
CA VAL A 208 -30.30 38.25 -12.33
C VAL A 208 -30.85 39.24 -11.31
N VAL A 209 -30.07 39.57 -10.27
CA VAL A 209 -30.47 40.56 -9.25
C VAL A 209 -30.66 41.93 -9.88
N ILE A 210 -29.74 42.41 -10.72
CA ILE A 210 -29.92 43.69 -11.43
C ILE A 210 -31.22 43.72 -12.24
N ARG A 211 -31.47 42.68 -13.03
CA ARG A 211 -32.66 42.61 -13.89
C ARG A 211 -33.94 42.57 -13.06
N ARG A 212 -33.95 41.80 -11.97
CA ARG A 212 -35.08 41.75 -11.03
C ARG A 212 -35.31 43.10 -10.36
N THR A 213 -34.27 43.72 -9.80
CA THR A 213 -34.35 45.01 -9.11
C THR A 213 -34.83 46.11 -10.06
N ARG A 214 -34.38 46.14 -11.33
CA ARG A 214 -34.89 47.08 -12.34
C ARG A 214 -36.37 46.87 -12.65
N PHE A 215 -36.81 45.62 -12.72
CA PHE A 215 -38.20 45.29 -12.95
C PHE A 215 -39.09 45.71 -11.78
N GLU A 216 -38.65 45.43 -10.55
CA GLU A 216 -39.34 45.84 -9.32
C GLU A 216 -39.36 47.36 -9.17
N LEU A 217 -38.25 48.04 -9.46
CA LEU A 217 -38.14 49.49 -9.44
C LEU A 217 -39.13 50.13 -10.41
N LYS A 218 -39.17 49.66 -11.65
CA LYS A 218 -40.12 50.15 -12.66
C LYS A 218 -41.57 50.02 -12.19
N LYS A 219 -41.94 48.87 -11.61
CA LYS A 219 -43.29 48.65 -11.07
C LYS A 219 -43.59 49.54 -9.87
N ALA A 220 -42.62 49.74 -8.98
CA ALA A 220 -42.77 50.59 -7.81
C ALA A 220 -42.92 52.06 -8.23
N GLU A 221 -42.13 52.54 -9.20
CA GLU A 221 -42.24 53.90 -9.77
C GLU A 221 -43.59 54.11 -10.49
N GLU A 222 -44.04 53.14 -11.28
CA GLU A 222 -45.39 53.18 -11.90
C GLU A 222 -46.50 53.25 -10.85
N ARG A 223 -46.36 52.52 -9.73
CA ARG A 223 -47.33 52.53 -8.62
C ARG A 223 -47.28 53.85 -7.85
N ALA A 224 -46.10 54.35 -7.51
CA ALA A 224 -45.90 55.63 -6.84
C ALA A 224 -46.50 56.78 -7.67
N HIS A 225 -46.26 56.78 -8.98
CA HIS A 225 -46.82 57.76 -9.91
C HIS A 225 -48.36 57.79 -9.84
N ILE A 226 -49.01 56.62 -9.82
CA ILE A 226 -50.47 56.55 -9.68
C ILE A 226 -50.93 57.05 -8.30
N LEU A 227 -50.27 56.63 -7.22
CA LEU A 227 -50.61 57.03 -5.85
C LEU A 227 -50.48 58.55 -5.65
N GLU A 228 -49.44 59.18 -6.20
CA GLU A 228 -49.26 60.63 -6.17
C GLU A 228 -50.46 61.36 -6.81
N GLY A 229 -50.91 60.90 -7.98
CA GLY A 229 -52.10 61.45 -8.63
C GLY A 229 -53.37 61.27 -7.79
N LEU A 230 -53.55 60.12 -7.14
CA LEU A 230 -54.69 59.87 -6.25
C LEU A 230 -54.64 60.74 -4.99
N ILE A 231 -53.46 61.00 -4.44
CA ILE A 231 -53.28 61.90 -3.28
C ILE A 231 -53.62 63.34 -3.67
N ILE A 232 -53.12 63.83 -4.82
CA ILE A 232 -53.46 65.17 -5.34
C ILE A 232 -54.98 65.32 -5.53
N ALA A 233 -55.62 64.29 -6.11
CA ALA A 233 -57.06 64.29 -6.30
C ALA A 233 -57.83 64.26 -4.96
N SER A 234 -57.31 63.52 -3.99
CA SER A 234 -57.87 63.40 -2.65
C SER A 234 -57.73 64.67 -1.80
N ASP A 235 -56.71 65.50 -2.06
CA ASP A 235 -56.53 66.78 -1.37
C ASP A 235 -57.42 67.88 -1.97
N ASN A 236 -57.88 67.70 -3.22
CA ASN A 236 -58.67 68.68 -3.98
C ASN A 236 -60.03 68.10 -4.44
N ILE A 237 -60.69 67.30 -3.60
CA ILE A 237 -61.87 66.50 -3.97
C ILE A 237 -63.00 67.34 -4.58
N ASP A 238 -63.33 68.47 -3.98
CA ASP A 238 -64.45 69.30 -4.46
C ASP A 238 -64.21 69.83 -5.88
N GLU A 239 -62.96 70.23 -6.18
CA GLU A 239 -62.57 70.73 -7.50
C GLU A 239 -62.54 69.60 -8.53
N VAL A 240 -62.00 68.43 -8.16
CA VAL A 240 -62.00 67.23 -9.02
C VAL A 240 -63.42 66.80 -9.36
N ILE A 241 -64.33 66.73 -8.39
CA ILE A 241 -65.74 66.39 -8.61
C ILE A 241 -66.43 67.44 -9.49
N ALA A 242 -66.14 68.73 -9.29
CA ALA A 242 -66.70 69.80 -10.12
C ALA A 242 -66.26 69.66 -11.59
N ILE A 243 -64.97 69.38 -11.83
CA ILE A 243 -64.44 69.14 -13.18
C ILE A 243 -65.14 67.92 -13.81
N ILE A 244 -65.17 66.78 -13.12
CA ILE A 244 -65.79 65.54 -13.62
C ILE A 244 -67.27 65.75 -13.93
N LYS A 245 -68.02 66.43 -13.06
CA LYS A 245 -69.46 66.67 -13.23
C LYS A 245 -69.78 67.66 -14.35
N SER A 246 -68.88 68.60 -14.62
CA SER A 246 -69.03 69.62 -15.68
C SER A 246 -68.60 69.14 -17.07
N SER A 247 -67.85 68.03 -17.16
CA SER A 247 -67.41 67.42 -18.42
C SER A 247 -68.49 66.51 -19.01
N LYS A 248 -68.61 66.47 -20.35
CA LYS A 248 -69.64 65.69 -21.06
C LYS A 248 -69.23 64.25 -21.33
N SER A 249 -67.93 63.94 -21.23
CA SER A 249 -67.38 62.59 -21.45
C SER A 249 -66.20 62.27 -20.52
N PRO A 250 -65.89 60.99 -20.27
CA PRO A 250 -64.72 60.60 -19.49
C PRO A 250 -63.40 61.11 -20.06
N ASN A 251 -63.26 61.11 -21.39
CA ASN A 251 -62.05 61.62 -22.06
C ASN A 251 -61.87 63.14 -21.84
N GLU A 252 -62.97 63.91 -21.89
CA GLU A 252 -62.95 65.36 -21.60
C GLU A 252 -62.62 65.63 -20.12
N ALA A 253 -63.08 64.78 -19.20
CA ALA A 253 -62.68 64.87 -17.79
C ALA A 253 -61.18 64.57 -17.60
N ILE A 254 -60.64 63.56 -18.28
CA ILE A 254 -59.22 63.21 -18.25
C ILE A 254 -58.36 64.39 -18.73
N GLU A 255 -58.65 64.95 -19.91
CA GLU A 255 -57.88 66.09 -20.47
C GLU A 255 -57.89 67.31 -19.54
N ARG A 256 -59.05 67.65 -18.98
CA ARG A 256 -59.17 68.79 -18.05
C ARG A 256 -58.46 68.57 -16.71
N LEU A 257 -58.48 67.35 -16.18
CA LEU A 257 -57.74 67.00 -14.96
C LEU A 257 -56.22 67.05 -15.22
N MET A 258 -55.77 66.58 -16.38
CA MET A 258 -54.37 66.68 -16.80
C MET A 258 -53.91 68.13 -16.90
N GLU A 259 -54.67 69.01 -17.58
CA GLU A 259 -54.32 70.43 -17.71
C GLU A 259 -54.33 71.16 -16.37
N ARG A 260 -55.34 70.92 -15.53
CA ARG A 260 -55.52 71.66 -14.28
C ARG A 260 -54.49 71.29 -13.20
N PHE A 261 -54.23 70.00 -13.02
CA PHE A 261 -53.38 69.49 -11.96
C PHE A 261 -52.01 69.00 -12.47
N SER A 262 -51.69 69.22 -13.75
CA SER A 262 -50.45 68.77 -14.40
C SER A 262 -50.21 67.25 -14.29
N LEU A 263 -51.28 66.46 -14.40
CA LEU A 263 -51.26 65.00 -14.24
C LEU A 263 -50.96 64.29 -15.56
N SER A 264 -50.42 63.07 -15.49
CA SER A 264 -50.27 62.19 -16.66
C SER A 264 -51.60 61.52 -17.05
N ASP A 265 -51.69 61.02 -18.29
CA ASP A 265 -52.88 60.28 -18.77
C ASP A 265 -53.21 59.07 -17.87
N VAL A 266 -52.19 58.35 -17.39
CA VAL A 266 -52.37 57.20 -16.48
C VAL A 266 -52.92 57.62 -15.12
N GLN A 267 -52.42 58.73 -14.55
CA GLN A 267 -52.93 59.28 -13.29
C GLN A 267 -54.37 59.77 -13.44
N ALA A 268 -54.65 60.56 -14.48
CA ALA A 268 -55.97 61.13 -14.72
C ALA A 268 -57.03 60.04 -14.97
N ARG A 269 -56.69 58.97 -15.70
CA ARG A 269 -57.54 57.77 -15.82
C ARG A 269 -57.80 57.12 -14.46
N ALA A 270 -56.76 56.91 -13.65
CA ALA A 270 -56.89 56.31 -12.33
C ALA A 270 -57.80 57.13 -11.40
N ILE A 271 -57.77 58.47 -11.50
CA ILE A 271 -58.65 59.37 -10.74
C ILE A 271 -60.10 59.25 -11.18
N VAL A 272 -60.37 59.21 -12.48
CA VAL A 272 -61.74 59.05 -13.00
C VAL A 272 -62.33 57.68 -12.64
N GLU A 273 -61.49 56.66 -12.50
CA GLU A 273 -61.88 55.31 -12.08
C GLU A 273 -62.02 55.13 -10.55
N MET A 274 -61.77 56.19 -9.76
CA MET A 274 -61.90 56.14 -8.30
C MET A 274 -63.34 55.80 -7.88
N ARG A 275 -63.46 55.01 -6.81
CA ARG A 275 -64.74 54.70 -6.17
C ARG A 275 -64.99 55.67 -5.02
N LEU A 276 -66.22 56.15 -4.86
CA LEU A 276 -66.60 57.09 -3.80
C LEU A 276 -66.17 56.67 -2.37
N ARG A 277 -66.11 55.37 -2.07
CA ARG A 277 -65.63 54.86 -0.78
C ARG A 277 -64.17 55.24 -0.46
N GLN A 278 -63.35 55.45 -1.49
CA GLN A 278 -61.93 55.78 -1.37
C GLN A 278 -61.70 57.24 -0.95
N LEU A 279 -62.77 58.05 -0.87
CA LEU A 279 -62.73 59.45 -0.42
C LEU A 279 -62.90 59.57 1.11
N THR A 280 -63.00 58.47 1.85
CA THR A 280 -63.08 58.50 3.32
C THR A 280 -61.69 58.74 3.92
N GLY A 281 -61.61 59.50 5.02
CA GLY A 281 -60.31 59.86 5.62
C GLY A 281 -59.39 58.66 5.93
N LEU A 282 -59.96 57.54 6.39
CA LEU A 282 -59.20 56.31 6.64
C LEU A 282 -58.54 55.75 5.37
N GLU A 283 -59.21 55.84 4.21
CA GLU A 283 -58.64 55.37 2.94
C GLU A 283 -57.58 56.33 2.40
N GLN A 284 -57.69 57.64 2.69
CA GLN A 284 -56.66 58.63 2.38
C GLN A 284 -55.37 58.38 3.18
N ASP A 285 -55.51 58.12 4.48
CA ASP A 285 -54.38 57.77 5.34
C ASP A 285 -53.68 56.49 4.86
N LYS A 286 -54.45 55.48 4.43
CA LYS A 286 -53.90 54.26 3.83
C LYS A 286 -53.14 54.53 2.53
N LEU A 287 -53.65 55.41 1.66
CA LEU A 287 -52.97 55.76 0.41
C LEU A 287 -51.63 56.47 0.69
N ARG A 288 -51.61 57.39 1.67
CA ARG A 288 -50.37 58.07 2.09
C ARG A 288 -49.37 57.09 2.70
N ALA A 289 -49.83 56.19 3.56
CA ALA A 289 -48.99 55.14 4.13
C ALA A 289 -48.42 54.21 3.04
N GLU A 290 -49.24 53.78 2.07
CA GLU A 290 -48.79 52.97 0.93
C GLU A 290 -47.76 53.73 0.10
N TYR A 291 -47.97 55.02 -0.16
CA TYR A 291 -47.02 55.86 -0.88
C TYR A 291 -45.68 55.95 -0.16
N GLU A 292 -45.67 56.24 1.14
CA GLU A 292 -44.43 56.29 1.94
C GLU A 292 -43.67 54.97 1.95
N GLU A 293 -44.38 53.83 2.03
CA GLU A 293 -43.76 52.50 1.94
C GLU A 293 -43.15 52.25 0.56
N ILE A 294 -43.84 52.63 -0.51
CA ILE A 294 -43.35 52.50 -1.88
C ILE A 294 -42.16 53.42 -2.13
N GLU A 295 -42.15 54.66 -1.62
CA GLU A 295 -41.00 55.56 -1.72
C GLU A 295 -39.77 54.99 -1.02
N LYS A 296 -39.93 54.44 0.20
CA LYS A 296 -38.85 53.74 0.92
C LYS A 296 -38.34 52.55 0.11
N LEU A 297 -39.24 51.79 -0.52
CA LEU A 297 -38.86 50.68 -1.40
C LEU A 297 -38.09 51.17 -2.63
N ILE A 298 -38.54 52.23 -3.31
CA ILE A 298 -37.86 52.83 -4.46
C ILE A 298 -36.45 53.29 -4.08
N ALA A 299 -36.30 53.97 -2.94
CA ALA A 299 -35.00 54.41 -2.44
C ALA A 299 -34.05 53.22 -2.24
N ARG A 300 -34.52 52.14 -1.58
CA ARG A 300 -33.75 50.91 -1.40
C ARG A 300 -33.40 50.22 -2.71
N LEU A 301 -34.34 50.15 -3.67
CA LEU A 301 -34.10 49.53 -4.97
C LEU A 301 -33.07 50.32 -5.80
N LYS A 302 -33.09 51.66 -5.73
CA LYS A 302 -32.08 52.53 -6.34
C LYS A 302 -30.71 52.32 -5.72
N GLU A 303 -30.64 52.25 -4.39
CA GLU A 303 -29.40 51.97 -3.66
C GLU A 303 -28.76 50.63 -4.11
N ILE A 304 -29.57 49.57 -4.26
CA ILE A 304 -29.09 48.26 -4.76
C ILE A 304 -28.54 48.33 -6.20
N LEU A 305 -29.08 49.23 -7.04
CA LEU A 305 -28.63 49.42 -8.42
C LEU A 305 -27.37 50.30 -8.54
N GLU A 306 -27.15 51.21 -7.60
CA GLU A 306 -26.02 52.13 -7.60
C GLU A 306 -24.80 51.57 -6.87
N ASN A 307 -25.02 50.87 -5.75
CA ASN A 307 -23.94 50.35 -4.92
C ASN A 307 -23.75 48.84 -5.14
N GLU A 308 -22.54 48.46 -5.59
CA GLU A 308 -22.16 47.06 -5.80
C GLU A 308 -22.06 46.28 -4.48
N ASP A 309 -21.52 46.88 -3.42
CA ASP A 309 -21.37 46.22 -2.11
C ASP A 309 -22.75 45.83 -1.54
N VAL A 310 -23.73 46.76 -1.58
CA VAL A 310 -25.11 46.50 -1.13
C VAL A 310 -25.75 45.37 -1.96
N ARG A 311 -25.45 45.30 -3.25
CA ARG A 311 -25.96 44.24 -4.12
C ARG A 311 -25.35 42.89 -3.78
N MET A 312 -24.05 42.84 -3.50
CA MET A 312 -23.36 41.64 -3.05
C MET A 312 -23.89 41.18 -1.69
N ASP A 313 -24.22 42.10 -0.78
CA ASP A 313 -24.87 41.78 0.50
C ASP A 313 -26.26 41.16 0.31
N VAL A 314 -27.05 41.65 -0.65
CA VAL A 314 -28.34 41.05 -1.00
C VAL A 314 -28.15 39.62 -1.51
N ILE A 315 -27.16 39.39 -2.39
CA ILE A 315 -26.85 38.04 -2.89
C ILE A 315 -26.42 37.14 -1.73
N LYS A 316 -25.53 37.61 -0.85
CA LYS A 316 -25.09 36.88 0.34
C LYS A 316 -26.24 36.51 1.26
N GLY A 317 -27.15 37.45 1.55
CA GLY A 317 -28.35 37.19 2.34
C GLY A 317 -29.26 36.14 1.70
N GLU A 318 -29.41 36.18 0.38
CA GLU A 318 -30.17 35.16 -0.34
C GLU A 318 -29.50 33.78 -0.33
N LEU A 319 -28.17 33.71 -0.41
CA LEU A 319 -27.44 32.44 -0.30
C LEU A 319 -27.56 31.87 1.12
N GLN A 320 -27.47 32.72 2.15
CA GLN A 320 -27.65 32.31 3.53
C GLN A 320 -29.07 31.75 3.79
N GLU A 321 -30.11 32.42 3.29
CA GLU A 321 -31.50 31.92 3.40
C GLU A 321 -31.65 30.52 2.78
N VAL A 322 -30.98 30.28 1.63
CA VAL A 322 -31.00 28.97 0.96
C VAL A 322 -30.28 27.93 1.80
N LYS A 323 -29.13 28.29 2.39
CA LYS A 323 -28.37 27.41 3.28
C LYS A 323 -29.19 27.02 4.51
N ASP A 324 -29.82 27.98 5.17
CA ASP A 324 -30.61 27.75 6.38
C ASP A 324 -31.84 26.87 6.11
N LYS A 325 -32.38 26.93 4.89
CA LYS A 325 -33.58 26.18 4.50
C LYS A 325 -33.31 24.80 3.94
N PHE A 326 -32.20 24.62 3.22
CA PHE A 326 -31.93 23.40 2.44
C PHE A 326 -30.57 22.75 2.75
N GLY A 327 -29.78 23.31 3.66
CA GLY A 327 -28.49 22.76 4.04
C GLY A 327 -28.60 21.38 4.70
N ASP A 328 -27.64 20.53 4.37
CA ASP A 328 -27.49 19.18 4.91
C ASP A 328 -26.06 18.93 5.40
N GLU A 329 -25.91 17.91 6.24
CA GLU A 329 -24.61 17.41 6.69
C GLU A 329 -23.93 16.59 5.59
N ARG A 330 -22.61 16.63 5.57
CA ARG A 330 -21.77 15.86 4.64
C ARG A 330 -21.97 14.36 4.87
N LYS A 331 -22.06 13.60 3.77
CA LYS A 331 -22.24 12.14 3.81
C LYS A 331 -20.95 11.37 3.55
N THR A 332 -20.11 11.89 2.67
CA THR A 332 -18.85 11.24 2.27
C THR A 332 -17.71 11.59 3.22
N ASP A 333 -17.06 10.58 3.78
CA ASP A 333 -15.88 10.73 4.63
C ASP A 333 -14.61 10.96 3.81
N ILE A 334 -13.64 11.66 4.40
CA ILE A 334 -12.38 12.01 3.74
C ILE A 334 -11.21 11.45 4.55
N VAL A 335 -10.44 10.55 3.94
CA VAL A 335 -9.15 10.08 4.48
C VAL A 335 -8.03 10.78 3.73
N TYR A 336 -7.37 11.72 4.40
CA TYR A 336 -6.35 12.58 3.80
C TYR A 336 -5.05 11.85 3.45
N ALA A 337 -4.67 10.88 4.28
CA ALA A 337 -3.48 10.05 4.08
C ALA A 337 -3.85 8.76 3.34
N SER A 338 -3.43 8.65 2.08
CA SER A 338 -3.39 7.36 1.41
C SER A 338 -2.17 6.59 1.94
N GLU A 339 -2.34 5.82 3.00
CA GLU A 339 -1.47 4.65 3.15
C GLU A 339 -1.82 3.77 1.94
N GLU A 340 -0.92 3.74 0.94
CA GLU A 340 -0.95 2.71 -0.08
C GLU A 340 -1.01 1.38 0.66
N LEU A 341 -2.00 0.54 0.36
CA LEU A 341 -2.15 -0.77 1.00
C LEU A 341 -0.79 -1.48 0.96
N ASN A 342 -0.17 -1.64 2.12
CA ASN A 342 1.10 -2.34 2.18
C ASN A 342 0.80 -3.82 1.93
N PRO A 343 1.54 -4.51 1.05
CA PRO A 343 1.42 -5.95 0.90
C PRO A 343 1.55 -6.72 2.23
N GLU A 344 2.20 -6.11 3.23
CA GLU A 344 2.35 -6.60 4.60
C GLU A 344 1.01 -6.65 5.37
N ASP A 345 0.03 -5.81 5.02
CA ASP A 345 -1.32 -5.82 5.64
C ASP A 345 -2.18 -7.03 5.21
N PHE A 346 -1.73 -7.77 4.19
CA PHE A 346 -2.41 -8.98 3.68
C PHE A 346 -1.97 -10.26 4.37
N TYR A 347 -0.96 -10.21 5.23
CA TYR A 347 -0.39 -11.39 5.88
C TYR A 347 -0.19 -11.11 7.37
N ALA A 348 -0.65 -12.00 8.25
CA ALA A 348 -0.35 -11.90 9.67
C ALA A 348 1.17 -12.03 9.91
N ASP A 349 1.73 -11.26 10.85
CA ASP A 349 3.17 -11.30 11.19
C ASP A 349 3.51 -12.51 12.08
N ASP A 350 3.19 -13.71 11.62
CA ASP A 350 3.43 -14.95 12.32
C ASP A 350 4.92 -15.37 12.27
N GLU A 351 5.38 -16.06 13.31
CA GLU A 351 6.73 -16.63 13.36
C GLU A 351 6.81 -17.90 12.51
N MET A 352 7.69 -17.87 11.51
CA MET A 352 7.94 -18.92 10.53
C MET A 352 9.36 -19.43 10.62
N ILE A 353 9.61 -20.63 10.10
CA ILE A 353 10.96 -21.17 9.86
C ILE A 353 11.16 -21.24 8.36
N ILE A 354 12.21 -20.56 7.87
CA ILE A 354 12.66 -20.65 6.49
C ILE A 354 13.73 -21.73 6.43
N THR A 355 13.56 -22.69 5.53
CA THR A 355 14.57 -23.70 5.23
C THR A 355 15.05 -23.56 3.81
N ILE A 356 16.36 -23.56 3.61
CA ILE A 356 17.01 -23.54 2.30
C ILE A 356 17.86 -24.79 2.16
N SER A 357 17.63 -25.57 1.12
CA SER A 357 18.39 -26.79 0.82
C SER A 357 19.68 -26.49 0.07
N HIS A 358 20.61 -27.46 0.06
CA HIS A 358 21.87 -27.36 -0.66
C HIS A 358 21.68 -27.16 -2.17
N MET A 359 20.66 -27.79 -2.76
CA MET A 359 20.28 -27.59 -4.17
C MET A 359 19.55 -26.25 -4.42
N GLY A 360 19.37 -25.41 -3.39
CA GLY A 360 18.77 -24.09 -3.51
C GLY A 360 17.24 -24.11 -3.54
N TYR A 361 16.60 -25.13 -2.97
CA TYR A 361 15.16 -25.08 -2.73
C TYR A 361 14.85 -24.33 -1.45
N ILE A 362 13.88 -23.42 -1.50
CA ILE A 362 13.44 -22.59 -0.38
C ILE A 362 11.97 -22.84 -0.07
N LYS A 363 11.64 -22.88 1.22
CA LYS A 363 10.27 -22.93 1.73
C LYS A 363 10.17 -22.25 3.09
N ARG A 364 8.93 -21.93 3.49
CA ARG A 364 8.58 -21.53 4.86
C ARG A 364 7.67 -22.58 5.50
N THR A 365 7.83 -22.80 6.79
CA THR A 365 7.00 -23.69 7.61
C THR A 365 6.64 -22.96 8.91
N PRO A 366 5.37 -22.97 9.36
CA PRO A 366 4.99 -22.37 10.63
C PRO A 366 5.79 -22.93 11.82
N LEU A 367 6.15 -22.07 12.78
CA LEU A 367 6.92 -22.48 13.95
C LEU A 367 6.18 -23.53 14.81
N SER A 368 4.85 -23.48 14.86
CA SER A 368 3.99 -24.43 15.57
C SER A 368 4.11 -25.85 15.02
N GLU A 369 4.05 -26.00 13.69
CA GLU A 369 4.20 -27.28 12.99
C GLU A 369 5.61 -27.85 13.17
N PHE A 370 6.62 -26.97 13.22
CA PHE A 370 8.00 -27.38 13.45
C PHE A 370 8.27 -27.82 14.91
N ARG A 371 7.60 -27.21 15.90
CA ARG A 371 7.77 -27.50 17.35
C ARG A 371 6.94 -28.67 17.88
N ALA A 372 5.88 -29.10 17.19
CA ALA A 372 4.89 -30.06 17.69
C ALA A 372 5.42 -31.47 18.01
N GLN A 373 6.71 -31.75 17.82
CA GLN A 373 7.34 -33.01 18.19
C GLN A 373 8.33 -32.79 19.35
N GLY A 374 7.80 -32.66 20.57
CA GLY A 374 8.58 -32.53 21.80
C GLY A 374 8.03 -33.40 22.93
N ARG A 375 8.82 -34.42 23.31
CA ARG A 375 8.65 -35.46 24.35
C ARG A 375 7.80 -36.68 23.98
N GLY A 376 8.48 -37.77 23.58
CA GLY A 376 7.95 -39.14 23.63
C GLY A 376 7.24 -39.66 22.36
N GLY A 377 7.38 -39.01 21.21
CA GLY A 377 6.80 -39.48 19.95
C GLY A 377 7.81 -40.29 19.13
N VAL A 378 7.50 -41.57 18.91
CA VAL A 378 8.26 -42.52 18.07
C VAL A 378 8.68 -41.84 16.76
N GLY A 379 9.99 -41.79 16.52
CA GLY A 379 10.61 -41.05 15.43
C GLY A 379 9.97 -41.39 14.07
N ALA A 380 9.55 -40.35 13.35
CA ALA A 380 9.45 -40.47 11.91
C ALA A 380 10.86 -40.80 11.43
N LYS A 381 11.08 -42.05 11.00
CA LYS A 381 12.30 -42.49 10.32
C LYS A 381 12.70 -41.41 9.31
N GLY A 382 13.68 -40.59 9.69
CA GLY A 382 14.34 -39.68 8.79
C GLY A 382 14.96 -40.54 7.70
N SER A 383 14.45 -40.37 6.47
CA SER A 383 14.92 -40.95 5.23
C SER A 383 16.25 -41.71 5.37
N VAL A 384 16.18 -43.02 5.61
CA VAL A 384 17.29 -43.94 5.33
C VAL A 384 17.29 -44.11 3.81
N THR A 385 17.57 -43.02 3.11
CA THR A 385 17.59 -43.00 1.65
C THR A 385 18.61 -41.99 1.20
N ARG A 386 19.34 -42.39 0.16
CA ARG A 386 20.29 -41.61 -0.63
C ARG A 386 19.65 -40.35 -1.24
N ASP A 387 19.17 -39.42 -0.43
CA ASP A 387 18.73 -38.11 -0.89
C ASP A 387 19.93 -37.15 -0.78
N GLU A 388 20.44 -36.71 -1.94
CA GLU A 388 21.60 -35.82 -2.07
C GLU A 388 21.32 -34.38 -1.59
N ASP A 389 20.05 -34.04 -1.33
CA ASP A 389 19.63 -32.68 -0.95
C ASP A 389 19.24 -32.61 0.53
N PHE A 390 19.99 -31.82 1.30
CA PHE A 390 19.81 -31.60 2.72
C PHE A 390 19.60 -30.11 3.02
N VAL A 391 19.04 -29.80 4.19
CA VAL A 391 18.80 -28.41 4.61
C VAL A 391 20.12 -27.77 5.03
N GLU A 392 20.57 -26.75 4.31
CA GLU A 392 21.81 -26.01 4.58
C GLU A 392 21.57 -24.83 5.53
N TYR A 393 20.44 -24.13 5.38
CA TYR A 393 20.10 -22.98 6.23
C TYR A 393 18.73 -23.13 6.87
N ILE A 394 18.67 -22.83 8.17
CA ILE A 394 17.42 -22.76 8.95
C ILE A 394 17.37 -21.39 9.63
N TYR A 395 16.36 -20.59 9.28
CA TYR A 395 16.20 -19.23 9.79
C TYR A 395 14.81 -19.03 10.42
N PRO A 396 14.71 -18.76 11.74
CA PRO A 396 13.45 -18.30 12.33
C PRO A 396 13.13 -16.86 11.90
N ALA A 397 11.99 -16.60 11.29
CA ALA A 397 11.67 -15.29 10.75
C ALA A 397 10.17 -14.97 10.87
N SER A 398 9.87 -13.73 11.22
CA SER A 398 8.55 -13.10 10.99
C SER A 398 8.13 -13.22 9.52
N MET A 399 6.83 -13.38 9.27
CA MET A 399 6.23 -13.25 7.93
C MET A 399 6.55 -11.93 7.24
N HIS A 400 6.72 -10.83 7.99
CA HIS A 400 7.04 -9.51 7.44
C HIS A 400 8.54 -9.27 7.22
N ALA A 401 9.40 -10.19 7.67
CA ALA A 401 10.84 -10.07 7.50
C ALA A 401 11.25 -10.09 6.02
N THR A 402 12.44 -9.57 5.75
CA THR A 402 13.01 -9.51 4.40
C THR A 402 14.28 -10.35 4.33
N LEU A 403 14.34 -11.25 3.36
CA LEU A 403 15.52 -12.03 3.03
C LEU A 403 16.30 -11.34 1.90
N LEU A 404 17.51 -10.90 2.19
CA LEU A 404 18.46 -10.38 1.20
C LEU A 404 19.25 -11.55 0.62
N ILE A 405 19.31 -11.63 -0.70
CA ILE A 405 19.88 -12.76 -1.43
C ILE A 405 20.97 -12.21 -2.35
N PHE A 406 22.21 -12.68 -2.17
CA PHE A 406 23.37 -12.20 -2.91
C PHE A 406 23.87 -13.26 -3.89
N THR A 407 24.08 -12.85 -5.14
CA THR A 407 24.54 -13.75 -6.20
C THR A 407 26.05 -13.68 -6.42
N ALA A 408 26.62 -14.69 -7.06
CA ALA A 408 28.03 -14.80 -7.39
C ALA A 408 28.52 -13.63 -8.27
N LYS A 409 27.65 -13.10 -9.15
CA LYS A 409 27.92 -11.87 -9.95
C LYS A 409 27.78 -10.56 -9.16
N GLY A 410 27.46 -10.62 -7.86
CA GLY A 410 27.42 -9.45 -7.00
C GLY A 410 26.11 -8.65 -7.06
N LYS A 411 25.00 -9.27 -7.48
CA LYS A 411 23.66 -8.68 -7.39
C LYS A 411 23.01 -9.01 -6.04
N CYS A 412 22.14 -8.14 -5.57
CA CYS A 412 21.30 -8.30 -4.39
C CYS A 412 19.84 -8.31 -4.80
N TYR A 413 19.10 -9.30 -4.31
CA TYR A 413 17.66 -9.44 -4.45
C TYR A 413 17.01 -9.43 -3.07
N TRP A 414 15.70 -9.15 -3.05
CA TRP A 414 14.89 -9.16 -1.84
C TRP A 414 13.76 -10.15 -2.05
N LEU A 415 13.48 -10.94 -1.03
CA LEU A 415 12.32 -11.80 -0.98
C LEU A 415 11.67 -11.61 0.38
N LYS A 416 10.40 -11.23 0.41
CA LYS A 416 9.64 -11.17 1.67
C LYS A 416 9.28 -12.57 2.11
N VAL A 417 9.23 -12.81 3.42
CA VAL A 417 8.98 -14.16 3.93
C VAL A 417 7.62 -14.68 3.48
N TYR A 418 6.58 -13.84 3.47
CA TYR A 418 5.26 -14.24 2.98
C TYR A 418 5.22 -14.62 1.48
N GLU A 419 6.21 -14.20 0.68
CA GLU A 419 6.33 -14.57 -0.75
C GLU A 419 6.97 -15.95 -0.93
N ILE A 420 7.61 -16.48 0.12
CA ILE A 420 8.20 -17.82 0.11
C ILE A 420 7.05 -18.84 0.16
N PRO A 421 7.07 -19.87 -0.69
CA PRO A 421 6.04 -20.91 -0.69
C PRO A 421 6.02 -21.63 0.66
N GLU A 422 4.81 -21.81 1.18
CA GLU A 422 4.57 -22.61 2.38
C GLU A 422 4.67 -24.10 2.04
N GLY A 423 5.25 -24.87 2.95
CA GLY A 423 5.36 -26.31 2.79
C GLY A 423 5.64 -27.03 4.10
N ALA A 424 5.13 -28.27 4.18
CA ALA A 424 5.37 -29.16 5.31
C ALA A 424 6.87 -29.44 5.52
N LYS A 425 7.25 -29.89 6.71
CA LYS A 425 8.65 -30.20 7.08
C LYS A 425 9.36 -31.13 6.08
N ASN A 426 8.66 -32.09 5.48
CA ASN A 426 9.23 -33.07 4.55
C ASN A 426 9.13 -32.66 3.06
N ALA A 427 8.49 -31.53 2.74
CA ALA A 427 8.37 -31.06 1.36
C ALA A 427 9.69 -30.43 0.86
N LYS A 428 10.03 -30.60 -0.43
CA LYS A 428 11.28 -30.03 -0.99
C LYS A 428 11.24 -28.50 -1.17
N GLY A 429 10.07 -27.88 -1.26
CA GLY A 429 9.94 -26.43 -1.52
C GLY A 429 10.04 -26.07 -3.00
N ARG A 430 10.34 -24.80 -3.33
CA ARG A 430 10.59 -24.36 -4.72
C ARG A 430 12.04 -23.93 -4.91
N ALA A 431 12.57 -24.18 -6.10
CA ALA A 431 13.88 -23.67 -6.47
C ALA A 431 13.91 -22.13 -6.40
N ILE A 432 14.90 -21.58 -5.71
CA ILE A 432 15.01 -20.13 -5.48
C ILE A 432 15.17 -19.34 -6.78
N GLN A 433 15.75 -19.96 -7.80
CA GLN A 433 15.91 -19.40 -9.15
C GLN A 433 14.57 -19.13 -9.83
N ASN A 434 13.49 -19.80 -9.44
CA ASN A 434 12.15 -19.56 -9.99
C ASN A 434 11.43 -18.41 -9.27
N LEU A 435 11.87 -18.07 -8.06
CA LEU A 435 11.30 -16.96 -7.28
C LEU A 435 12.03 -15.64 -7.57
N LEU A 436 13.26 -15.71 -8.04
CA LEU A 436 14.09 -14.56 -8.38
C LEU A 436 14.35 -14.51 -9.88
N ASN A 437 14.25 -13.32 -10.49
CA ASN A 437 14.64 -13.12 -11.89
C ASN A 437 16.18 -13.02 -12.01
N ILE A 438 16.88 -14.15 -11.78
CA ILE A 438 18.34 -14.27 -11.92
C ILE A 438 18.72 -14.76 -13.32
N GLU A 439 19.93 -14.45 -13.75
CA GLU A 439 20.50 -14.97 -15.00
C GLU A 439 20.80 -16.48 -14.86
N ALA A 440 20.64 -17.24 -15.95
CA ALA A 440 20.74 -18.70 -15.93
C ALA A 440 22.15 -19.24 -15.53
N ASP A 441 23.19 -18.42 -15.68
CA ASP A 441 24.57 -18.73 -15.31
C ASP A 441 24.99 -18.14 -13.94
N ASP A 442 24.09 -17.44 -13.26
CA ASP A 442 24.35 -16.87 -11.92
C ASP A 442 23.87 -17.81 -10.81
N LYS A 443 24.56 -17.78 -9.66
CA LYS A 443 24.29 -18.64 -8.51
C LYS A 443 24.17 -17.81 -7.24
N VAL A 444 23.34 -18.27 -6.32
CA VAL A 444 23.18 -17.61 -5.02
C VAL A 444 24.28 -18.09 -4.07
N ASN A 445 24.96 -17.15 -3.42
CA ASN A 445 26.11 -17.44 -2.55
C ASN A 445 25.89 -17.03 -1.09
N ALA A 446 25.02 -16.05 -0.80
CA ALA A 446 24.78 -15.63 0.58
C ALA A 446 23.33 -15.18 0.83
N PHE A 447 22.89 -15.42 2.06
CA PHE A 447 21.56 -15.10 2.56
C PHE A 447 21.68 -14.26 3.83
N ILE A 448 21.01 -13.12 3.87
CA ILE A 448 20.98 -12.25 5.05
C ILE A 448 19.53 -11.94 5.39
N ARG A 449 19.09 -12.34 6.58
CA ARG A 449 17.75 -12.04 7.09
C ARG A 449 17.75 -10.70 7.83
N VAL A 450 16.76 -9.85 7.53
CA VAL A 450 16.53 -8.58 8.22
C VAL A 450 15.06 -8.45 8.59
N LYS A 451 14.72 -8.23 9.87
CA LYS A 451 13.33 -8.17 10.34
C LYS A 451 12.60 -6.93 9.80
N LYS A 452 13.17 -5.74 9.96
CA LYS A 452 12.54 -4.45 9.62
C LYS A 452 13.40 -3.59 8.71
N LEU A 453 13.69 -4.09 7.51
CA LEU A 453 14.63 -3.44 6.57
C LEU A 453 14.19 -2.03 6.12
N THR A 454 12.88 -1.77 6.06
CA THR A 454 12.30 -0.50 5.57
C THR A 454 11.90 0.46 6.69
N THR A 455 11.57 -0.06 7.87
CA THR A 455 10.95 0.71 8.96
C THR A 455 11.90 1.01 10.12
N ASP A 456 12.93 0.20 10.33
CA ASP A 456 13.90 0.39 11.44
C ASP A 456 15.12 1.18 10.96
N THR A 457 14.99 2.51 11.02
CA THR A 457 16.03 3.44 10.57
C THR A 457 17.29 3.39 11.43
N GLU A 458 17.18 3.07 12.72
CA GLU A 458 18.33 2.99 13.62
C GLU A 458 19.17 1.74 13.33
N PHE A 459 18.53 0.59 13.12
CA PHE A 459 19.21 -0.65 12.80
C PHE A 459 19.95 -0.58 11.46
N ILE A 460 19.30 -0.06 10.40
CA ILE A 460 19.91 -0.01 9.06
C ILE A 460 21.08 0.99 8.96
N ASN A 461 21.14 1.98 9.86
CA ASN A 461 22.22 2.96 9.91
C ASN A 461 23.36 2.57 10.87
N SER A 462 23.18 1.52 11.68
CA SER A 462 24.20 0.98 12.58
C SER A 462 24.85 -0.32 12.06
N HIS A 463 24.20 -1.02 11.12
CA HIS A 463 24.68 -2.29 10.59
C HIS A 463 25.25 -2.17 9.18
N TYR A 464 26.22 -3.03 8.88
CA TYR A 464 26.92 -3.06 7.60
C TYR A 464 26.84 -4.45 6.95
N LEU A 465 26.98 -4.47 5.64
CA LEU A 465 27.20 -5.69 4.86
C LEU A 465 28.65 -5.69 4.38
N LEU A 466 29.37 -6.74 4.77
CA LEU A 466 30.75 -6.98 4.41
C LEU A 466 30.82 -8.06 3.33
N PHE A 467 31.42 -7.74 2.20
CA PHE A 467 31.52 -8.58 1.02
C PHE A 467 32.96 -9.06 0.84
N CYS A 468 33.17 -10.32 0.49
CA CYS A 468 34.48 -10.86 0.12
C CYS A 468 34.44 -11.55 -1.24
N THR A 469 35.41 -11.25 -2.09
CA THR A 469 35.52 -11.82 -3.45
C THR A 469 36.62 -12.89 -3.54
N LYS A 470 36.60 -13.67 -4.62
CA LYS A 470 37.59 -14.71 -4.95
C LYS A 470 39.01 -14.17 -5.02
N LYS A 471 39.19 -12.96 -5.55
CA LYS A 471 40.51 -12.31 -5.66
C LYS A 471 40.95 -11.57 -4.38
N GLY A 472 40.27 -11.82 -3.25
CA GLY A 472 40.65 -11.25 -1.95
C GLY A 472 40.33 -9.78 -1.81
N VAL A 473 39.35 -9.27 -2.57
CA VAL A 473 38.81 -7.92 -2.40
C VAL A 473 37.73 -7.96 -1.32
N ILE A 474 37.78 -7.00 -0.40
CA ILE A 474 36.78 -6.81 0.65
C ILE A 474 36.11 -5.45 0.52
N LYS A 475 34.81 -5.41 0.80
CA LYS A 475 34.02 -4.18 0.74
C LYS A 475 33.02 -4.12 1.88
N LYS A 476 32.86 -2.94 2.47
CA LYS A 476 31.85 -2.66 3.49
C LYS A 476 30.84 -1.64 2.97
N THR A 477 29.56 -1.95 3.06
CA THR A 477 28.45 -1.08 2.66
C THR A 477 27.45 -0.94 3.81
N LEU A 478 26.89 0.24 4.02
CA LEU A 478 25.83 0.45 5.01
C LEU A 478 24.56 -0.31 4.61
N LEU A 479 23.85 -0.91 5.58
CA LEU A 479 22.63 -1.68 5.29
C LEU A 479 21.51 -0.81 4.71
N GLU A 480 21.44 0.47 5.11
CA GLU A 480 20.51 1.48 4.57
C GLU A 480 20.53 1.57 3.03
N ALA A 481 21.67 1.31 2.39
CA ALA A 481 21.77 1.31 0.93
C ALA A 481 20.92 0.22 0.25
N TYR A 482 20.45 -0.77 1.01
CA TYR A 482 19.59 -1.88 0.58
C TYR A 482 18.15 -1.76 1.10
N SER A 483 17.80 -0.65 1.75
CA SER A 483 16.45 -0.39 2.30
C SER A 483 15.36 -0.19 1.25
N ARG A 484 15.72 -0.05 -0.04
CA ARG A 484 14.79 0.21 -1.15
C ARG A 484 14.79 -0.96 -2.14
N PRO A 485 13.92 -1.97 -1.94
CA PRO A 485 13.84 -3.14 -2.80
C PRO A 485 13.48 -2.80 -4.25
N ARG A 486 13.99 -3.60 -5.20
CA ARG A 486 13.64 -3.53 -6.63
C ARG A 486 13.47 -4.94 -7.18
N GLN A 487 12.45 -5.16 -8.02
CA GLN A 487 12.16 -6.49 -8.60
C GLN A 487 13.33 -7.09 -9.38
N ASN A 488 14.06 -6.27 -10.16
CA ASN A 488 15.19 -6.74 -10.97
C ASN A 488 16.51 -6.86 -10.17
N GLY A 489 16.46 -6.70 -8.84
CA GLY A 489 17.65 -6.64 -8.00
C GLY A 489 18.45 -5.35 -8.18
N VAL A 490 19.55 -5.24 -7.43
CA VAL A 490 20.53 -4.14 -7.54
C VAL A 490 21.95 -4.66 -7.50
N ASN A 491 22.88 -3.95 -8.13
CA ASN A 491 24.31 -4.25 -8.00
C ASN A 491 24.76 -3.92 -6.58
N ALA A 492 25.30 -4.91 -5.87
CA ALA A 492 25.81 -4.79 -4.50
C ALA A 492 27.34 -4.58 -4.47
N ILE A 493 28.05 -5.06 -5.48
CA ILE A 493 29.49 -4.89 -5.68
C ILE A 493 29.83 -4.92 -7.17
N THR A 494 30.79 -4.10 -7.59
CA THR A 494 31.32 -4.16 -8.96
C THR A 494 32.54 -5.07 -8.99
N LEU A 495 32.36 -6.26 -9.56
CA LEU A 495 33.40 -7.26 -9.72
C LEU A 495 34.27 -6.95 -10.96
N ARG A 496 35.53 -7.39 -10.91
CA ARG A 496 36.44 -7.36 -12.06
C ARG A 496 36.26 -8.63 -12.89
N GLU A 497 36.79 -8.64 -14.10
CA GLU A 497 36.91 -9.87 -14.90
C GLU A 497 37.64 -10.95 -14.09
N ASP A 498 37.14 -12.18 -14.17
CA ASP A 498 37.59 -13.36 -13.40
C ASP A 498 37.50 -13.25 -11.87
N ASP A 499 36.66 -12.34 -11.34
CA ASP A 499 36.34 -12.25 -9.92
C ASP A 499 34.88 -12.66 -9.65
N GLY A 500 34.60 -13.11 -8.43
CA GLY A 500 33.28 -13.59 -8.02
C GLY A 500 33.04 -13.28 -6.55
N LEU A 501 31.81 -12.94 -6.18
CA LEU A 501 31.43 -12.82 -4.78
C LEU A 501 31.44 -14.21 -4.13
N ILE A 502 32.11 -14.39 -2.99
CA ILE A 502 32.10 -15.66 -2.25
C ILE A 502 31.11 -15.61 -1.10
N GLU A 503 31.22 -14.59 -0.25
CA GLU A 503 30.51 -14.55 1.02
C GLU A 503 30.10 -13.11 1.34
N VAL A 504 28.94 -12.97 1.99
CA VAL A 504 28.46 -11.71 2.56
C VAL A 504 28.11 -11.95 4.01
N CYS A 505 28.60 -11.09 4.90
CA CYS A 505 28.27 -11.14 6.31
C CYS A 505 27.68 -9.82 6.77
N MET A 506 26.71 -9.88 7.69
CA MET A 506 26.22 -8.71 8.40
C MET A 506 27.08 -8.44 9.63
N THR A 507 27.50 -7.19 9.80
CA THR A 507 28.35 -6.72 10.90
C THR A 507 27.77 -5.47 11.57
N ASN A 508 28.19 -5.18 12.80
CA ASN A 508 27.69 -4.05 13.60
C ASN A 508 28.72 -2.90 13.77
N GLY A 509 29.87 -2.97 13.11
CA GLY A 509 30.95 -1.99 13.20
C GLY A 509 32.13 -2.43 14.07
N ASP A 510 31.95 -3.44 14.93
CA ASP A 510 32.95 -3.96 15.89
C ASP A 510 33.29 -5.45 15.67
N ASN A 511 33.01 -5.98 14.48
CA ASN A 511 33.33 -7.37 14.15
C ASN A 511 34.78 -7.55 13.68
N GLU A 512 35.33 -8.73 13.97
CA GLU A 512 36.58 -9.18 13.40
C GLU A 512 36.36 -10.11 12.21
N VAL A 513 37.21 -9.95 11.21
CA VAL A 513 37.08 -10.61 9.91
C VAL A 513 38.24 -11.56 9.71
N LEU A 514 37.92 -12.80 9.38
CA LEU A 514 38.88 -13.83 8.98
C LEU A 514 38.67 -14.18 7.51
N ILE A 515 39.74 -14.15 6.71
CA ILE A 515 39.70 -14.56 5.29
C ILE A 515 40.78 -15.61 5.09
N ALA A 516 40.46 -16.71 4.42
CA ALA A 516 41.43 -17.75 4.09
C ALA A 516 41.56 -17.96 2.58
N ASN A 517 42.76 -18.33 2.12
CA ASN A 517 43.03 -18.68 0.74
C ASN A 517 43.29 -20.19 0.58
N ARG A 518 43.25 -20.66 -0.68
CA ARG A 518 43.49 -22.07 -1.04
C ARG A 518 44.86 -22.57 -0.59
N ASN A 519 45.86 -21.68 -0.56
CA ASN A 519 47.21 -22.02 -0.10
C ASN A 519 47.36 -22.07 1.44
N GLY A 520 46.26 -22.12 2.18
CA GLY A 520 46.29 -22.49 3.60
C GLY A 520 46.80 -21.37 4.51
N ARG A 521 46.65 -20.12 4.08
CA ARG A 521 46.86 -18.93 4.90
C ARG A 521 45.52 -18.32 5.27
N ALA A 522 45.48 -17.66 6.43
CA ALA A 522 44.34 -16.88 6.88
C ALA A 522 44.80 -15.53 7.44
N ILE A 523 44.08 -14.47 7.11
CA ILE A 523 44.30 -13.12 7.64
C ILE A 523 43.17 -12.75 8.60
N ARG A 524 43.52 -12.17 9.75
CA ARG A 524 42.59 -11.62 10.74
C ARG A 524 42.79 -10.12 10.86
N PHE A 525 41.72 -9.34 10.76
CA PHE A 525 41.75 -7.90 11.00
C PHE A 525 40.38 -7.39 11.47
N HIS A 526 40.36 -6.23 12.11
CA HIS A 526 39.14 -5.57 12.55
C HIS A 526 38.41 -4.88 11.39
N GLU A 527 37.08 -4.93 11.33
CA GLU A 527 36.32 -4.38 10.21
C GLU A 527 36.44 -2.85 10.04
N SER A 528 36.84 -2.14 11.10
CA SER A 528 37.13 -0.69 11.04
C SER A 528 38.25 -0.35 10.06
N ALA A 529 39.15 -1.30 9.76
CA ALA A 529 40.19 -1.16 8.73
C ALA A 529 39.64 -1.12 7.29
N VAL A 530 38.34 -1.40 7.11
CA VAL A 530 37.61 -1.28 5.84
C VAL A 530 36.67 -0.08 5.96
N ARG A 531 36.90 0.96 5.15
CA ARG A 531 36.00 2.11 5.08
C ARG A 531 34.64 1.71 4.48
N VAL A 532 33.59 2.40 4.89
CA VAL A 532 32.26 2.28 4.28
C VAL A 532 32.30 2.87 2.87
N MET A 533 31.70 2.17 1.90
CA MET A 533 31.62 2.57 0.50
C MET A 533 30.21 2.36 -0.05
N GLY A 534 29.90 2.99 -1.18
CA GLY A 534 28.63 2.79 -1.89
C GLY A 534 28.53 1.44 -2.61
N ARG A 535 27.31 1.06 -3.00
CA ARG A 535 26.99 -0.23 -3.65
C ARG A 535 27.73 -0.51 -4.97
N THR A 536 28.12 0.51 -5.72
CA THR A 536 28.83 0.33 -7.00
C THR A 536 30.36 0.37 -6.86
N ALA A 537 30.90 0.49 -5.64
CA ALA A 537 32.35 0.40 -5.44
C ALA A 537 32.85 -1.05 -5.59
N SER A 538 34.07 -1.21 -6.09
CA SER A 538 34.73 -2.53 -6.17
C SER A 538 35.32 -3.01 -4.85
N GLY A 539 35.58 -2.11 -3.88
CA GLY A 539 36.18 -2.47 -2.58
C GLY A 539 37.69 -2.21 -2.50
N VAL A 540 38.32 -2.71 -1.43
CA VAL A 540 39.75 -2.60 -1.12
C VAL A 540 40.34 -3.99 -0.90
N ARG A 541 41.66 -4.14 -1.01
CA ARG A 541 42.32 -5.45 -0.83
C ARG A 541 42.16 -5.97 0.61
N GLY A 542 41.44 -7.07 0.81
CA GLY A 542 41.30 -7.73 2.12
C GLY A 542 42.48 -8.63 2.46
N MET A 543 42.92 -9.44 1.49
CA MET A 543 44.05 -10.36 1.60
C MET A 543 44.93 -10.27 0.35
N THR A 544 46.24 -10.42 0.53
CA THR A 544 47.16 -10.63 -0.60
C THR A 544 47.29 -12.12 -0.85
N LEU A 545 46.84 -12.55 -2.02
CA LEU A 545 47.01 -13.92 -2.53
C LEU A 545 48.47 -14.16 -2.94
N ASP A 546 48.88 -15.42 -2.96
CA ASP A 546 50.20 -15.81 -3.44
C ASP A 546 50.26 -15.70 -4.98
N ASN A 547 51.47 -15.63 -5.56
CA ASN A 547 51.68 -15.50 -7.01
C ASN A 547 51.46 -16.84 -7.72
N ASP A 548 50.32 -17.49 -7.46
CA ASP A 548 49.88 -18.73 -8.06
C ASP A 548 48.54 -18.44 -8.77
N PRO A 549 48.42 -18.72 -10.09
CA PRO A 549 47.18 -18.52 -10.84
C PRO A 549 45.96 -19.25 -10.25
N SER A 550 46.21 -20.31 -9.48
CA SER A 550 45.18 -21.14 -8.84
C SER A 550 44.91 -20.77 -7.37
N ASP A 551 45.54 -19.72 -6.85
CA ASP A 551 45.23 -19.22 -5.51
C ASP A 551 44.04 -18.25 -5.56
N GLU A 552 43.09 -18.48 -4.65
CA GLU A 552 41.89 -17.69 -4.47
C GLU A 552 41.44 -17.78 -3.02
N VAL A 553 40.59 -16.85 -2.61
CA VAL A 553 39.90 -16.94 -1.32
C VAL A 553 38.92 -18.10 -1.33
N VAL A 554 38.84 -18.84 -0.23
CA VAL A 554 37.93 -19.98 -0.07
C VAL A 554 36.75 -19.69 0.85
N GLY A 555 36.83 -18.62 1.65
CA GLY A 555 35.76 -18.22 2.53
C GLY A 555 36.13 -17.03 3.39
N MET A 556 35.10 -16.38 3.93
CA MET A 556 35.20 -15.32 4.91
C MET A 556 34.36 -15.69 6.13
N VAL A 557 34.87 -15.39 7.31
CA VAL A 557 34.17 -15.61 8.57
C VAL A 557 34.18 -14.30 9.36
N CYS A 558 33.03 -13.89 9.87
CA CYS A 558 32.92 -12.78 10.81
C CYS A 558 32.73 -13.35 12.22
N ILE A 559 33.65 -13.04 13.11
CA ILE A 559 33.59 -13.49 14.51
C ILE A 559 32.67 -12.55 15.27
N LYS A 560 31.71 -13.13 16.00
CA LYS A 560 30.77 -12.39 16.85
C LYS A 560 31.13 -12.54 18.32
N ASN A 561 31.51 -13.75 18.75
CA ASN A 561 31.90 -14.01 20.12
C ASN A 561 33.23 -14.81 20.15
N LYS A 562 34.29 -14.16 20.61
CA LYS A 562 35.65 -14.74 20.62
C LYS A 562 35.79 -15.92 21.58
N GLU A 563 34.92 -16.03 22.58
CA GLU A 563 34.99 -17.06 23.62
C GLU A 563 34.34 -18.38 23.17
N THR A 564 33.29 -18.30 22.35
CA THR A 564 32.52 -19.48 21.92
C THR A 564 32.79 -19.88 20.47
N ASP A 565 33.19 -18.94 19.60
CA ASP A 565 33.45 -19.23 18.20
C ASP A 565 34.82 -19.92 18.03
N THR A 566 34.84 -21.04 17.31
CA THR A 566 36.08 -21.67 16.84
C THR A 566 36.12 -21.67 15.31
N VAL A 567 37.34 -21.76 14.76
CA VAL A 567 37.57 -21.75 13.31
C VAL A 567 37.82 -23.16 12.84
N LEU A 568 36.92 -23.66 11.99
CA LEU A 568 37.09 -24.92 11.28
C LEU A 568 37.66 -24.66 9.89
N VAL A 569 38.69 -25.42 9.52
CA VAL A 569 39.24 -25.45 8.17
C VAL A 569 39.27 -26.88 7.62
N VAL A 570 38.97 -27.04 6.34
CA VAL A 570 38.91 -28.34 5.65
C VAL A 570 39.63 -28.28 4.31
N SER A 571 40.41 -29.31 3.99
CA SER A 571 41.22 -29.44 2.78
C SER A 571 40.70 -30.49 1.80
N GLU A 572 41.15 -30.43 0.55
CA GLU A 572 40.63 -31.25 -0.58
C GLU A 572 40.72 -32.76 -0.32
N GLN A 573 41.77 -33.22 0.36
CA GLN A 573 42.00 -34.65 0.64
C GLN A 573 41.34 -35.14 1.95
N GLY A 574 40.39 -34.38 2.48
CA GLY A 574 39.59 -34.83 3.62
C GLY A 574 40.25 -34.65 4.98
N TYR A 575 41.25 -33.77 5.08
CA TYR A 575 41.81 -33.34 6.36
C TYR A 575 41.14 -32.07 6.82
N GLY A 576 40.96 -31.93 8.13
CA GLY A 576 40.44 -30.69 8.69
C GLY A 576 40.79 -30.56 10.15
N LYS A 577 40.53 -29.37 10.68
CA LYS A 577 40.80 -29.07 12.08
C LYS A 577 40.02 -27.88 12.58
N ARG A 578 39.82 -27.89 13.89
CA ARG A 578 39.22 -26.83 14.67
C ARG A 578 40.33 -26.12 15.44
N SER A 579 40.38 -24.79 15.38
CA SER A 579 41.39 -23.97 16.07
C SER A 579 40.71 -22.79 16.77
N ASN A 580 41.26 -22.34 17.89
CA ASN A 580 40.76 -21.16 18.59
C ASN A 580 40.96 -19.91 17.74
N VAL A 581 40.01 -18.96 17.82
CA VAL A 581 40.12 -17.69 17.11
C VAL A 581 41.38 -16.93 17.54
N GLU A 582 41.75 -17.01 18.82
CA GLU A 582 42.93 -16.34 19.39
C GLU A 582 44.27 -16.79 18.78
N ASP A 583 44.37 -18.04 18.31
CA ASP A 583 45.58 -18.55 17.64
C ASP A 583 45.90 -17.75 16.36
N TYR A 584 44.88 -17.17 15.75
CA TYR A 584 45.01 -16.27 14.61
C TYR A 584 45.34 -14.87 15.12
N ARG A 585 46.63 -14.53 15.15
CA ARG A 585 47.05 -13.16 15.50
C ARG A 585 46.39 -12.12 14.59
N MET A 586 45.98 -11.00 15.17
CA MET A 586 45.53 -9.84 14.38
C MET A 586 46.69 -9.26 13.56
N THR A 587 46.38 -8.89 12.32
CA THR A 587 47.32 -8.34 11.34
C THR A 587 46.68 -7.17 10.60
N ASN A 588 47.48 -6.39 9.88
CA ASN A 588 46.94 -5.34 9.02
C ASN A 588 46.23 -5.94 7.80
N ARG A 589 45.06 -5.39 7.45
CA ARG A 589 44.31 -5.71 6.23
C ARG A 589 45.21 -5.64 5.00
N GLY A 590 45.06 -6.59 4.08
CA GLY A 590 45.81 -6.66 2.83
C GLY A 590 47.15 -7.36 2.94
N GLY A 591 47.52 -7.91 4.10
CA GLY A 591 48.66 -8.81 4.25
C GLY A 591 48.41 -10.21 3.65
N LYS A 592 49.44 -11.07 3.70
CA LYS A 592 49.32 -12.50 3.31
C LYS A 592 48.69 -13.40 4.37
N GLY A 593 48.52 -12.90 5.60
CA GLY A 593 48.04 -13.70 6.72
C GLY A 593 49.06 -14.71 7.26
N VAL A 594 48.59 -15.52 8.21
CA VAL A 594 49.34 -16.59 8.89
C VAL A 594 48.92 -17.95 8.39
N LYS A 595 49.78 -18.97 8.53
CA LYS A 595 49.40 -20.35 8.19
C LYS A 595 48.22 -20.82 9.05
N THR A 596 47.17 -21.30 8.39
CA THR A 596 45.96 -21.88 8.99
C THR A 596 45.89 -23.38 8.85
N ILE A 597 46.64 -24.00 7.93
CA ILE A 597 46.81 -25.44 7.81
C ILE A 597 48.15 -25.69 7.11
N ASN A 598 48.82 -26.80 7.42
CA ASN A 598 50.05 -27.16 6.72
C ASN A 598 49.73 -27.96 5.44
N ILE A 599 49.80 -27.29 4.29
CA ILE A 599 49.55 -27.92 2.99
C ILE A 599 50.72 -28.83 2.61
N THR A 600 50.40 -30.08 2.33
CA THR A 600 51.27 -31.13 1.80
C THR A 600 50.51 -31.92 0.74
N ASP A 601 51.20 -32.75 -0.03
CA ASP A 601 50.56 -33.64 -1.02
C ASP A 601 49.49 -34.54 -0.39
N LYS A 602 49.61 -34.85 0.91
CA LYS A 602 48.63 -35.65 1.65
C LYS A 602 47.37 -34.88 2.03
N THR A 603 47.46 -33.57 2.29
CA THR A 603 46.32 -32.76 2.74
C THR A 603 45.57 -32.14 1.55
N GLY A 604 46.27 -31.85 0.46
CA GLY A 604 45.73 -31.03 -0.63
C GLY A 604 45.52 -29.57 -0.23
N LYS A 605 44.94 -28.77 -1.13
CA LYS A 605 44.67 -27.35 -0.89
C LYS A 605 43.49 -27.16 0.06
N LEU A 606 43.36 -25.96 0.62
CA LEU A 606 42.23 -25.61 1.46
C LEU A 606 40.96 -25.44 0.61
N VAL A 607 39.82 -25.96 1.09
CA VAL A 607 38.52 -25.87 0.41
C VAL A 607 37.57 -24.93 1.13
N ALA A 608 37.58 -24.96 2.46
CA ALA A 608 36.60 -24.21 3.25
C ALA A 608 37.16 -23.71 4.57
N ILE A 609 36.58 -22.59 5.02
CA ILE A 609 36.73 -22.05 6.35
C ILE A 609 35.35 -21.67 6.89
N LYS A 610 35.02 -22.06 8.13
CA LYS A 610 33.73 -21.77 8.76
C LYS A 610 33.93 -21.43 10.24
N ASN A 611 33.11 -20.52 10.79
CA ASN A 611 32.96 -20.46 12.25
C ASN A 611 31.98 -21.56 12.68
N VAL A 612 32.39 -22.29 13.70
CA VAL A 612 31.58 -23.35 14.31
C VAL A 612 31.61 -23.21 15.82
N THR A 613 30.48 -23.53 16.44
CA THR A 613 30.32 -23.75 17.88
C THR A 613 30.13 -25.24 18.16
N GLU A 614 30.05 -25.61 19.43
CA GLU A 614 29.75 -27.00 19.82
C GLU A 614 28.32 -27.44 19.48
N GLU A 615 27.44 -26.51 19.13
CA GLU A 615 26.05 -26.76 18.70
C GLU A 615 25.93 -26.98 17.18
N ASN A 616 27.05 -27.20 16.49
CA ASN A 616 27.07 -27.33 15.04
C ASN A 616 27.57 -28.71 14.61
N ASP A 617 27.02 -29.17 13.49
CA ASP A 617 27.56 -30.28 12.71
C ASP A 617 28.14 -29.73 11.40
N ILE A 618 29.01 -30.53 10.80
CA ILE A 618 29.64 -30.26 9.51
C ILE A 618 29.15 -31.30 8.53
N MET A 619 28.65 -30.82 7.39
CA MET A 619 28.33 -31.64 6.23
C MET A 619 29.47 -31.51 5.22
N ILE A 620 30.07 -32.62 4.84
CA ILE A 620 31.13 -32.71 3.83
C ILE A 620 30.59 -33.45 2.62
N ILE A 621 30.63 -32.83 1.45
CA ILE A 621 30.26 -33.47 0.19
C ILE A 621 31.51 -33.63 -0.67
N ASN A 622 31.72 -34.84 -1.20
CA ASN A 622 32.80 -35.09 -2.16
C ASN A 622 32.33 -34.89 -3.62
N LYS A 623 33.27 -34.87 -4.57
CA LYS A 623 32.96 -34.69 -6.00
C LYS A 623 32.12 -35.84 -6.57
N SER A 624 32.16 -37.02 -5.95
CA SER A 624 31.31 -38.16 -6.31
C SER A 624 29.89 -38.11 -5.72
N GLY A 625 29.49 -37.05 -5.00
CA GLY A 625 28.14 -36.85 -4.47
C GLY A 625 27.82 -37.50 -3.12
N ILE A 626 28.81 -38.09 -2.44
CA ILE A 626 28.66 -38.65 -1.10
C ILE A 626 28.73 -37.51 -0.07
N ALA A 627 27.65 -37.35 0.68
CA ALA A 627 27.57 -36.44 1.82
C ALA A 627 27.83 -37.20 3.13
N ILE A 628 28.66 -36.63 4.01
CA ILE A 628 28.93 -37.13 5.36
C ILE A 628 28.63 -36.04 6.37
N ARG A 629 27.87 -36.38 7.41
CA ARG A 629 27.61 -35.53 8.58
C ARG A 629 28.57 -35.91 9.71
N MET A 630 29.16 -34.92 10.36
CA MET A 630 30.07 -35.09 11.50
C MET A 630 29.81 -34.01 12.53
N LYS A 631 29.79 -34.36 13.81
CA LYS A 631 29.61 -33.36 14.88
C LYS A 631 30.88 -32.59 15.09
N VAL A 632 30.76 -31.28 15.36
CA VAL A 632 31.93 -30.45 15.65
C VAL A 632 32.59 -30.85 16.98
N THR A 633 31.82 -31.41 17.91
CA THR A 633 32.29 -31.93 19.20
C THR A 633 33.30 -33.07 19.06
N ASP A 634 33.17 -33.90 18.01
CA ASP A 634 34.10 -35.00 17.72
C ASP A 634 35.48 -34.50 17.27
N LEU A 635 35.60 -33.23 16.90
CA LEU A 635 36.84 -32.61 16.44
C LEU A 635 37.56 -31.88 17.56
N ASN A 636 38.69 -32.41 17.99
CA ASN A 636 39.54 -31.73 18.98
C ASN A 636 40.03 -30.36 18.48
N VAL A 637 40.04 -29.38 19.40
CA VAL A 637 40.64 -28.08 19.15
C VAL A 637 42.16 -28.23 19.17
N ILE A 638 42.82 -27.88 18.06
CA ILE A 638 44.27 -27.99 17.91
C ILE A 638 44.85 -26.70 17.29
N GLY A 639 46.15 -26.50 17.49
CA GLY A 639 46.85 -25.31 17.02
C GLY A 639 46.75 -25.07 15.50
N ARG A 640 46.87 -23.80 15.10
CA ARG A 640 46.65 -23.36 13.71
C ARG A 640 47.60 -23.97 12.66
N ALA A 641 48.88 -24.19 12.98
CA ALA A 641 49.91 -24.56 12.00
C ALA A 641 50.18 -26.07 11.93
N THR A 642 49.11 -26.88 11.98
CA THR A 642 49.15 -28.35 11.94
C THR A 642 48.50 -28.89 10.67
N GLN A 643 48.65 -30.20 10.40
CA GLN A 643 47.99 -30.86 9.25
C GLN A 643 46.50 -31.15 9.49
N GLY A 644 46.06 -31.16 10.75
CA GLY A 644 44.70 -31.57 11.10
C GLY A 644 44.52 -33.07 11.25
N VAL A 645 43.28 -33.46 11.54
CA VAL A 645 42.84 -34.85 11.61
C VAL A 645 42.12 -35.21 10.33
N ARG A 646 42.06 -36.51 10.03
CA ARG A 646 41.36 -37.00 8.85
C ARG A 646 39.86 -37.06 9.16
N LEU A 647 39.08 -36.28 8.42
CA LEU A 647 37.62 -36.24 8.52
C LEU A 647 36.98 -37.36 7.69
N ILE A 648 37.53 -37.62 6.50
CA ILE A 648 36.99 -38.61 5.56
C ILE A 648 38.11 -39.39 4.85
N ASN A 649 37.89 -40.68 4.59
CA ASN A 649 38.81 -41.52 3.84
C ASN A 649 38.50 -41.50 2.32
N LEU A 650 39.12 -40.56 1.61
CA LEU A 650 38.96 -40.40 0.15
C LEU A 650 39.92 -41.27 -0.70
N GLY A 651 40.91 -41.91 -0.06
CA GLY A 651 42.01 -42.59 -0.75
C GLY A 651 41.63 -43.87 -1.49
N LYS A 652 40.49 -44.49 -1.18
CA LYS A 652 40.02 -45.71 -1.88
C LYS A 652 39.38 -45.42 -3.25
N ARG A 653 39.01 -44.16 -3.55
CA ARG A 653 38.23 -43.77 -4.74
C ARG A 653 38.84 -42.63 -5.57
N ASN A 654 40.05 -42.15 -5.21
CA ASN A 654 40.69 -40.98 -5.82
C ASN A 654 39.73 -39.77 -5.92
N ASP A 655 39.06 -39.49 -4.81
CA ASP A 655 37.98 -38.52 -4.72
C ASP A 655 38.43 -37.28 -3.91
N GLU A 656 37.75 -36.16 -4.07
CA GLU A 656 38.11 -34.89 -3.43
C GLU A 656 36.87 -34.23 -2.81
N ILE A 657 37.07 -33.43 -1.77
CA ILE A 657 35.99 -32.61 -1.21
C ILE A 657 35.54 -31.57 -2.23
N ALA A 658 34.23 -31.53 -2.49
CA ALA A 658 33.59 -30.54 -3.35
C ALA A 658 33.07 -29.34 -2.54
N SER A 659 32.43 -29.59 -1.39
CA SER A 659 31.85 -28.54 -0.55
C SER A 659 31.81 -28.94 0.92
N VAL A 660 31.79 -27.91 1.78
CA VAL A 660 31.67 -28.07 3.23
C VAL A 660 30.68 -27.03 3.76
N CYS A 661 29.63 -27.50 4.42
CA CYS A 661 28.58 -26.67 4.99
C CYS A 661 28.49 -26.89 6.51
N LYS A 662 28.09 -25.86 7.25
CA LYS A 662 27.76 -26.00 8.66
C LYS A 662 26.25 -26.11 8.81
N VAL A 663 25.79 -27.03 9.65
CA VAL A 663 24.38 -27.21 9.98
C VAL A 663 24.23 -27.21 11.50
N LEU A 664 23.03 -26.95 12.01
CA LEU A 664 22.77 -27.06 13.45
C LEU A 664 22.78 -28.52 13.87
N SER A 665 23.40 -28.84 15.00
CA SER A 665 23.37 -30.19 15.55
C SER A 665 21.94 -30.56 15.93
N GLU A 666 21.53 -31.77 15.58
CA GLU A 666 20.32 -32.37 16.13
C GLU A 666 20.71 -33.03 17.46
N PRO A 667 19.85 -33.00 18.49
CA PRO A 667 20.17 -33.64 19.76
C PRO A 667 20.30 -35.16 19.57
N ASP A 668 21.52 -35.69 19.67
CA ASP A 668 21.91 -36.69 20.66
C ASP A 668 20.85 -37.68 21.12
N GLU A 669 20.27 -38.52 20.24
CA GLU A 669 19.81 -39.83 20.69
C GLU A 669 21.04 -40.68 21.01
N GLN A 670 21.10 -41.20 22.25
CA GLN A 670 22.09 -42.20 22.65
C GLN A 670 22.03 -43.35 21.65
N VAL A 671 23.13 -43.53 20.91
CA VAL A 671 23.34 -44.75 20.13
C VAL A 671 23.66 -45.84 21.13
N ASP A 672 22.67 -46.67 21.46
CA ASP A 672 22.91 -47.90 22.19
C ASP A 672 23.88 -48.79 21.38
N GLU A 673 24.88 -49.33 22.07
CA GLU A 673 25.86 -50.28 21.56
C GLU A 673 25.16 -51.60 21.17
N GLU A 674 24.54 -51.65 19.98
CA GLU A 674 24.07 -52.89 19.35
C GLU A 674 24.60 -53.03 17.91
N SER A 675 25.90 -52.77 17.74
CA SER A 675 26.63 -53.10 16.49
C SER A 675 27.94 -53.84 16.75
N ALA A 676 27.95 -54.69 17.79
CA ALA A 676 29.05 -55.63 18.08
C ALA A 676 28.62 -57.11 18.17
N GLU A 677 27.36 -57.47 17.86
CA GLU A 677 26.91 -58.88 17.90
C GLU A 677 26.56 -59.50 16.53
N LEU A 678 26.62 -58.74 15.43
CA LEU A 678 26.36 -59.26 14.08
C LEU A 678 27.59 -59.84 13.36
N ASP A 679 28.81 -59.64 13.89
CA ASP A 679 30.05 -60.25 13.37
C ASP A 679 30.48 -61.52 14.14
N ALA A 680 29.75 -61.93 15.19
CA ALA A 680 30.06 -63.13 15.99
C ALA A 680 29.15 -64.34 15.70
N GLN A 681 28.12 -64.19 14.84
CA GLN A 681 27.19 -65.29 14.49
C GLN A 681 27.42 -65.90 13.10
N ASN A 682 28.42 -65.44 12.34
CA ASN A 682 28.76 -65.99 11.01
C ASN A 682 29.92 -67.00 11.01
N GLU A 683 30.45 -67.43 12.17
CA GLU A 683 31.51 -68.46 12.24
C GLU A 683 31.07 -69.83 12.78
N ASN A 684 29.79 -70.05 13.13
CA ASN A 684 29.35 -71.32 13.76
C ASN A 684 28.18 -72.01 13.05
N ASN A 685 28.18 -72.11 11.72
CA ASN A 685 27.25 -73.01 11.02
C ASN A 685 27.81 -73.56 9.69
N GLU A 686 29.02 -74.11 9.72
CA GLU A 686 29.34 -75.30 8.93
C GLU A 686 29.50 -76.47 9.90
N GLU A 687 28.43 -77.22 10.15
CA GLU A 687 28.47 -78.69 10.16
C GLU A 687 27.10 -79.30 10.49
N LEU A 688 26.74 -80.29 9.65
CA LEU A 688 25.89 -81.45 9.96
C LEU A 688 24.36 -81.20 9.97
N THR A 689 23.71 -81.32 8.81
CA THR A 689 23.13 -82.56 8.26
C THR A 689 21.96 -83.13 9.05
N GLY A 690 20.83 -83.25 8.36
CA GLY A 690 20.11 -84.53 8.36
C GLY A 690 18.68 -84.53 8.88
N PHE A 691 17.78 -84.65 7.90
CA PHE A 691 16.68 -85.61 7.86
C PHE A 691 15.28 -85.22 8.38
N ASP A 692 14.36 -85.29 7.41
CA ASP A 692 12.95 -85.68 7.41
C ASP A 692 11.89 -84.90 8.20
N GLY A 693 10.94 -84.36 7.42
CA GLY A 693 9.74 -85.16 7.13
C GLY A 693 8.40 -84.61 7.62
N SER A 694 7.47 -84.45 6.66
CA SER A 694 5.99 -84.48 6.80
C SER A 694 5.31 -83.36 7.60
N GLU A 695 4.10 -82.90 7.30
CA GLU A 695 3.18 -82.90 6.16
C GLU A 695 2.02 -82.02 6.64
N ASP A 696 1.53 -81.16 5.76
CA ASP A 696 0.13 -80.84 5.53
C ASP A 696 -0.82 -80.19 6.56
N ILE A 697 -1.80 -79.56 5.90
CA ILE A 697 -3.16 -79.15 6.27
C ILE A 697 -3.26 -77.69 6.76
N ALA A 698 -3.55 -76.69 5.93
CA ALA A 698 -4.67 -76.42 5.00
C ALA A 698 -5.87 -75.70 5.64
N ASN A 699 -6.36 -74.73 4.86
CA ASN A 699 -7.68 -74.10 4.83
C ASN A 699 -8.02 -73.14 6.00
N ASP A 700 -8.72 -72.03 5.80
CA ASP A 700 -9.76 -71.79 4.80
C ASP A 700 -10.10 -70.29 4.68
N THR A 701 -10.61 -69.91 3.49
CA THR A 701 -11.70 -68.95 3.17
C THR A 701 -11.84 -67.60 3.89
N GLU A 702 -12.46 -66.55 3.36
CA GLU A 702 -12.93 -66.04 2.06
C GLU A 702 -13.51 -64.64 2.44
N GLU A 703 -13.59 -63.75 1.45
CA GLU A 703 -14.58 -62.67 1.32
C GLU A 703 -14.82 -61.71 2.52
N THR A 704 -14.71 -60.39 2.38
CA THR A 704 -15.62 -59.59 1.56
C THR A 704 -15.19 -58.13 1.55
N THR A 705 -15.42 -57.52 0.40
CA THR A 705 -15.52 -56.08 0.13
C THR A 705 -16.55 -55.37 1.03
N ASN A 706 -16.18 -54.21 1.58
CA ASN A 706 -16.91 -52.95 1.42
C ASN A 706 -16.14 -51.78 2.07
N GLU A 707 -16.10 -50.68 1.32
CA GLU A 707 -15.60 -49.32 1.59
C GLU A 707 -14.09 -49.05 1.61
#